data_AF-A0A1G5L5N8-F1
#
_entry.id   AF-A0A1G5L5N8-F1
#
_cell.length_a   1.000
_cell.length_b   1.000
_cell.length_c   1.000
_cell.angle_alpha   90.00
_cell.angle_beta   90.00
_cell.angle_gamma   90.00
#
_symmetry.space_group_name_H-M   'P 1'
#
loop_
_entity.id
_entity.type
_entity.pdbx_description
1 polymer ?
#
loop_
_entity_poly.entity_id
_entity_poly.type
_entity_poly.pdbx_seq_one_letter_code
_entity_poly.pdbx_strand_id
1 'polypeptide(L)'
;MKNFKSDFIRERIRSYNQYYRFEFFEFNIDFSKGKHFIKDKIVENYSVDVLAKNEYFKEIENYFMKNPQYNTKTNLDIYSDLIKIRRDVFPHFEIINKYSQDNIIQIKLIDLAFYNVDVDNRNSLRLVWEEKRFWHIISNKTIIIVSEHITQLEMMLKLLEIEGIQDRIIIIGKKNKKIFEPTYEELYKLVNLYKGLNIEISLDESEIPYVNPHHPIFYGANTISILLGELSLYRVNDIPGNKVIIGNASNTYSQSFTNLPEMYGEGIHPFLAYIKENDSAYKNCIMVEKGEYSLYHYVHGLHLNKEVLTYHYYEYDIAKPIQIPQFVKIYNKTNPKLQYAGVAIKPEELMSIDFVTSYKTQKELVYPRSYFKNLPGEYIYLNGLYFFTEKLRDEYNSTLSSFENKLEMKNFYMDYLYYSDHIELPPLFNKAFIGITIDGDIIAENRNLVSGTLKLMNKTYNFDENQVNPIDYEQEFFIITPFDTNIEEKLENRFNLVFINNIMQDFFYGRRQVPPTAIVLSFENFNFNQLNNFDSVSMEINMNRPEKISKSLWDNVIIAAGGGTFLYKDGVNLVKTNTSLLKSFEKEGWLHENSLKSQETIVHEFVRGPRSVIGKTVSGEMLLYSFSGRINNSEGVRFDEVVDHILSEYKDLDWLVNLDGGASSCIGYVNDGVFTELNIPCASKYNATGMVRPVNSFFVFRLKSHTLK
;
A
#
# COMPACT_ATOMS: atom_id res chain seq x y z
N MET A 1 -14.65 -21.04 -18.91
CA MET A 1 -13.40 -20.53 -19.50
C MET A 1 -12.48 -20.10 -18.38
N LYS A 2 -11.27 -20.66 -18.30
CA LYS A 2 -10.22 -20.20 -17.37
C LYS A 2 -9.67 -18.88 -17.90
N ASN A 3 -9.58 -17.87 -17.04
CA ASN A 3 -9.03 -16.56 -17.35
C ASN A 3 -7.58 -16.70 -17.83
N PHE A 4 -7.30 -16.30 -19.07
CA PHE A 4 -5.94 -16.14 -19.58
C PHE A 4 -5.35 -14.86 -18.97
N LYS A 5 -4.67 -14.98 -17.82
CA LYS A 5 -3.69 -13.98 -17.36
C LYS A 5 -2.43 -14.14 -18.22
N SER A 6 -1.75 -13.04 -18.52
CA SER A 6 -0.55 -13.00 -19.37
C SER A 6 0.48 -14.07 -18.98
N ASP A 7 0.85 -14.95 -19.92
CA ASP A 7 1.61 -16.19 -19.67
C ASP A 7 3.12 -16.00 -19.35
N PHE A 8 3.54 -14.78 -18.97
CA PHE A 8 4.91 -14.48 -18.54
C PHE A 8 4.94 -13.41 -17.43
N ILE A 9 4.39 -13.74 -16.25
CA ILE A 9 4.44 -12.82 -15.10
C ILE A 9 5.68 -13.13 -14.26
N ARG A 10 6.68 -12.25 -14.33
CA ARG A 10 7.67 -12.06 -13.26
C ARG A 10 7.11 -11.04 -12.30
N GLU A 11 6.33 -11.50 -11.32
CA GLU A 11 5.94 -10.64 -10.22
C GLU A 11 7.13 -10.53 -9.26
N ARG A 12 7.94 -9.48 -9.46
CA ARG A 12 8.83 -9.03 -8.39
C ARG A 12 7.94 -8.36 -7.36
N ILE A 13 7.40 -9.16 -6.45
CA ILE A 13 6.73 -8.62 -5.27
C ILE A 13 7.81 -7.86 -4.50
N ARG A 14 7.86 -6.54 -4.68
CA ARG A 14 8.64 -5.64 -3.82
C ARG A 14 7.86 -5.45 -2.52
N SER A 15 7.60 -6.55 -1.83
CA SER A 15 7.45 -6.53 -0.39
C SER A 15 8.77 -6.97 0.22
N TYR A 16 8.90 -6.72 1.52
CA TYR A 16 10.16 -6.62 2.24
C TYR A 16 11.06 -7.87 2.28
N ASN A 17 10.67 -8.99 1.69
CA ASN A 17 11.57 -10.14 1.52
C ASN A 17 11.73 -10.45 0.03
N GLN A 18 12.95 -10.39 -0.49
CA GLN A 18 13.25 -10.76 -1.87
C GLN A 18 13.04 -12.28 -2.06
N TYR A 19 11.82 -12.68 -2.39
CA TYR A 19 11.51 -14.01 -2.90
C TYR A 19 10.78 -13.90 -4.23
N TYR A 20 11.06 -14.86 -5.10
CA TYR A 20 10.62 -14.81 -6.48
C TYR A 20 9.43 -15.72 -6.71
N ARG A 21 8.38 -15.16 -7.29
CA ARG A 21 7.29 -15.93 -7.90
C ARG A 21 7.41 -15.82 -9.42
N PHE A 22 7.45 -16.96 -10.08
CA PHE A 22 7.52 -17.04 -11.53
C PHE A 22 6.37 -17.87 -12.07
N GLU A 23 5.60 -17.26 -12.97
CA GLU A 23 4.56 -17.96 -13.72
C GLU A 23 4.88 -17.83 -15.21
N PHE A 24 5.36 -18.92 -15.81
CA PHE A 24 5.67 -19.02 -17.23
C PHE A 24 4.85 -20.16 -17.81
N PHE A 25 3.94 -19.93 -18.77
CA PHE A 25 3.16 -21.00 -19.46
C PHE A 25 2.86 -22.28 -18.62
N GLU A 26 3.72 -23.30 -18.70
CA GLU A 26 3.61 -24.56 -17.97
C GLU A 26 4.29 -24.63 -16.60
N PHE A 27 5.15 -23.67 -16.26
CA PHE A 27 5.84 -23.51 -14.98
C PHE A 27 5.12 -22.58 -14.01
N ASN A 28 5.04 -23.01 -12.75
CA ASN A 28 4.67 -22.16 -11.62
C ASN A 28 5.66 -22.43 -10.48
N ILE A 29 6.43 -21.42 -10.12
CA ILE A 29 7.55 -21.51 -9.19
C ILE A 29 7.36 -20.45 -8.12
N ASP A 30 7.41 -20.85 -6.84
CA ASP A 30 7.29 -19.95 -5.70
C ASP A 30 8.29 -20.33 -4.61
N PHE A 31 9.16 -19.38 -4.29
CA PHE A 31 10.13 -19.48 -3.21
C PHE A 31 9.82 -18.52 -2.05
N SER A 32 8.58 -18.04 -1.91
CA SER A 32 8.17 -17.13 -0.83
C SER A 32 8.18 -17.76 0.57
N LYS A 33 8.31 -16.94 1.62
CA LYS A 33 8.51 -17.41 3.01
C LYS A 33 7.41 -18.40 3.44
N GLY A 34 7.80 -19.66 3.69
CA GLY A 34 6.89 -20.77 4.06
C GLY A 34 6.35 -21.60 2.89
N LYS A 35 6.66 -21.22 1.63
CA LYS A 35 6.29 -21.96 0.43
C LYS A 35 7.53 -22.23 -0.42
N HIS A 36 7.81 -23.51 -0.64
CA HIS A 36 8.88 -23.94 -1.54
C HIS A 36 8.26 -24.90 -2.55
N PHE A 37 7.79 -24.38 -3.68
CA PHE A 37 7.17 -25.22 -4.70
C PHE A 37 7.63 -24.88 -6.11
N ILE A 38 7.85 -25.95 -6.89
CA ILE A 38 8.09 -25.90 -8.32
C ILE A 38 7.05 -26.82 -8.95
N LYS A 39 6.25 -26.27 -9.85
CA LYS A 39 5.22 -26.98 -10.59
C LYS A 39 5.50 -26.84 -12.07
N ASP A 40 5.62 -27.97 -12.75
CA ASP A 40 5.67 -28.04 -14.20
C ASP A 40 4.52 -28.92 -14.68
N LYS A 41 3.51 -28.30 -15.30
CA LYS A 41 2.30 -28.97 -15.78
C LYS A 41 2.61 -30.07 -16.78
N ILE A 42 3.70 -29.96 -17.53
CA ILE A 42 4.11 -31.00 -18.47
C ILE A 42 4.61 -32.19 -17.67
N VAL A 43 5.64 -32.03 -16.83
CA VAL A 43 6.21 -33.14 -16.05
C VAL A 43 5.21 -33.77 -15.06
N GLU A 44 4.21 -33.03 -14.59
CA GLU A 44 3.13 -33.58 -13.76
C GLU A 44 2.14 -34.48 -14.51
N ASN A 45 1.88 -34.20 -15.79
CA ASN A 45 0.89 -34.93 -16.58
C ASN A 45 1.45 -36.22 -17.21
N TYR A 46 2.76 -36.47 -17.12
CA TYR A 46 3.39 -37.67 -17.67
C TYR A 46 3.96 -38.57 -16.57
N SER A 47 3.87 -39.87 -16.80
CA SER A 47 4.50 -40.90 -15.94
C SER A 47 6.01 -40.91 -16.15
N VAL A 48 6.70 -39.96 -15.52
CA VAL A 48 8.16 -39.93 -15.43
C VAL A 48 8.65 -40.71 -14.22
N ASP A 49 9.87 -41.24 -14.31
CA ASP A 49 10.57 -41.85 -13.17
C ASP A 49 10.72 -40.85 -12.02
N VAL A 50 10.48 -41.31 -10.78
CA VAL A 50 10.46 -40.45 -9.59
C VAL A 50 11.83 -39.86 -9.29
N LEU A 51 12.92 -40.60 -9.55
CA LEU A 51 14.28 -40.12 -9.30
C LEU A 51 14.64 -39.03 -10.32
N ALA A 52 14.33 -39.24 -11.60
CA ALA A 52 14.52 -38.22 -12.63
C ALA A 52 13.68 -36.95 -12.38
N LYS A 53 12.45 -37.10 -11.87
CA LYS A 53 11.60 -35.97 -11.46
C LYS A 53 12.19 -35.16 -10.30
N ASN A 54 12.77 -35.84 -9.31
CA ASN A 54 13.43 -35.17 -8.20
C ASN A 54 14.73 -34.46 -8.62
N GLU A 55 15.51 -35.08 -9.50
CA GLU A 55 16.71 -34.46 -10.10
C GLU A 55 16.34 -33.21 -10.90
N TYR A 56 15.28 -33.28 -11.70
CA TYR A 56 14.75 -32.15 -12.45
C TYR A 56 14.39 -30.93 -11.59
N PHE A 57 13.60 -31.13 -10.54
CA PHE A 57 13.21 -30.01 -9.67
C PHE A 57 14.39 -29.42 -8.89
N LYS A 58 15.37 -30.26 -8.51
CA LYS A 58 16.60 -29.80 -7.88
C LYS A 58 17.44 -28.92 -8.81
N GLU A 59 17.48 -29.23 -10.11
CA GLU A 59 18.18 -28.39 -11.09
C GLU A 59 17.47 -27.05 -11.32
N ILE A 60 16.13 -27.01 -11.32
CA ILE A 60 15.38 -25.75 -11.35
C ILE A 60 15.65 -24.91 -10.09
N GLU A 61 15.65 -25.53 -8.91
CA GLU A 61 15.98 -24.84 -7.66
C GLU A 61 17.40 -24.28 -7.69
N ASN A 62 18.38 -25.07 -8.11
CA ASN A 62 19.77 -24.64 -8.29
C ASN A 62 19.87 -23.44 -9.25
N TYR A 63 19.12 -23.46 -10.35
CA TYR A 63 19.10 -22.38 -11.32
C TYR A 63 18.68 -21.04 -10.69
N PHE A 64 17.65 -21.01 -9.84
CA PHE A 64 17.20 -19.79 -9.18
C PHE A 64 18.04 -19.40 -7.96
N MET A 65 18.54 -20.37 -7.19
CA MET A 65 19.25 -20.10 -5.93
C MET A 65 20.74 -19.83 -6.11
N LYS A 66 21.39 -20.41 -7.13
CA LYS A 66 22.86 -20.40 -7.27
C LYS A 66 23.39 -19.62 -8.46
N ASN A 67 22.53 -19.13 -9.37
CA ASN A 67 22.98 -18.41 -10.56
C ASN A 67 22.81 -16.89 -10.42
N PRO A 68 23.83 -16.12 -9.97
CA PRO A 68 23.70 -14.67 -9.74
C PRO A 68 23.32 -13.87 -11.00
N GLN A 69 23.46 -14.46 -12.19
CA GLN A 69 23.12 -13.84 -13.47
C GLN A 69 21.62 -13.90 -13.82
N TYR A 70 20.76 -14.63 -13.08
CA TYR A 70 19.31 -14.63 -13.40
C TYR A 70 18.71 -13.23 -13.28
N ASN A 71 19.26 -12.36 -12.43
CA ASN A 71 18.77 -10.99 -12.25
C ASN A 71 18.96 -10.09 -13.49
N THR A 72 19.86 -10.48 -14.40
CA THR A 72 20.13 -9.76 -15.66
C THR A 72 19.48 -10.40 -16.88
N LYS A 73 18.80 -11.55 -16.72
CA LYS A 73 18.13 -12.29 -17.79
C LYS A 73 16.70 -11.80 -18.02
N THR A 74 16.23 -11.83 -19.27
CA THR A 74 14.83 -11.56 -19.60
C THR A 74 13.93 -12.75 -19.22
N ASN A 75 12.60 -12.54 -19.16
CA ASN A 75 11.67 -13.64 -18.90
C ASN A 75 11.77 -14.75 -19.97
N LEU A 76 12.07 -14.38 -21.22
CA LEU A 76 12.26 -15.32 -22.32
C LEU A 76 13.55 -16.15 -22.16
N ASP A 77 14.63 -15.52 -21.70
CA ASP A 77 15.89 -16.22 -21.41
C ASP A 77 15.69 -17.23 -20.27
N ILE A 78 15.00 -16.82 -19.20
CA ILE A 78 14.69 -17.69 -18.06
C ILE A 78 13.82 -18.86 -18.51
N TYR A 79 12.77 -18.61 -19.29
CA TYR A 79 11.92 -19.68 -19.83
C TYR A 79 12.74 -20.64 -20.71
N SER A 80 13.59 -20.11 -21.60
CA SER A 80 14.45 -20.93 -22.46
C SER A 80 15.42 -21.81 -21.65
N ASP A 81 15.96 -21.28 -20.55
CA ASP A 81 16.81 -22.05 -19.64
C ASP A 81 16.03 -23.16 -18.93
N LEU A 82 14.79 -22.89 -18.50
CA LEU A 82 13.93 -23.90 -17.88
C LEU A 82 13.55 -25.03 -18.85
N ILE A 83 13.29 -24.70 -20.12
CA ILE A 83 13.08 -25.69 -21.18
C ILE A 83 14.35 -26.53 -21.40
N LYS A 84 15.53 -25.88 -21.39
CA LYS A 84 16.80 -26.58 -21.53
C LYS A 84 17.03 -27.55 -20.37
N ILE A 85 16.82 -27.12 -19.12
CA ILE A 85 16.92 -27.98 -17.93
C ILE A 85 15.97 -29.19 -18.08
N ARG A 86 14.73 -28.97 -18.54
CA ARG A 86 13.78 -30.07 -18.80
C ARG A 86 14.31 -31.05 -19.85
N ARG A 87 14.86 -30.55 -20.95
CA ARG A 87 15.39 -31.38 -22.04
C ARG A 87 16.62 -32.17 -21.60
N ASP A 88 17.49 -31.56 -20.80
CA ASP A 88 18.72 -32.19 -20.35
C ASP A 88 18.42 -33.35 -19.37
N VAL A 89 17.39 -33.20 -18.53
CA VAL A 89 16.94 -34.26 -17.61
C VAL A 89 16.00 -35.28 -18.29
N PHE A 90 15.19 -34.83 -19.25
CA PHE A 90 14.26 -35.68 -20.00
C PHE A 90 14.46 -35.59 -21.52
N PRO A 91 15.51 -36.19 -22.08
CA PRO A 91 15.87 -36.04 -23.50
C PRO A 91 14.82 -36.60 -24.49
N HIS A 92 13.89 -37.44 -24.04
CA HIS A 92 12.85 -38.05 -24.89
C HIS A 92 11.52 -37.26 -24.95
N PHE A 93 11.39 -36.15 -24.21
CA PHE A 93 10.13 -35.39 -24.15
C PHE A 93 9.73 -34.73 -25.48
N GLU A 94 10.68 -34.40 -26.36
CA GLU A 94 10.39 -33.84 -27.69
C GLU A 94 9.64 -34.82 -28.60
N ILE A 95 9.83 -36.13 -28.42
CA ILE A 95 9.11 -37.15 -29.20
C ILE A 95 7.62 -37.14 -28.84
N ILE A 96 7.30 -36.90 -27.57
CA ILE A 96 5.92 -36.91 -27.06
C ILE A 96 5.17 -35.62 -27.44
N ASN A 97 5.84 -34.45 -27.43
CA ASN A 97 5.23 -33.19 -27.87
C ASN A 97 5.03 -33.12 -29.40
N LYS A 98 5.82 -33.87 -30.18
CA LYS A 98 5.58 -34.00 -31.62
C LYS A 98 4.30 -34.78 -31.93
N TYR A 99 3.90 -35.73 -31.07
CA TYR A 99 2.64 -36.47 -31.18
C TYR A 99 1.42 -35.73 -30.62
N SER A 100 1.59 -34.68 -29.81
CA SER A 100 0.47 -33.86 -29.30
C SER A 100 0.06 -32.74 -30.27
N GLN A 101 0.94 -32.32 -31.18
CA GLN A 101 0.63 -31.34 -32.23
C GLN A 101 -0.33 -31.88 -33.32
N ASP A 102 -0.39 -33.20 -33.52
CA ASP A 102 -1.28 -33.83 -34.51
C ASP A 102 -2.74 -33.95 -34.04
N ASN A 103 -3.06 -33.51 -32.81
CA ASN A 103 -4.42 -33.52 -32.24
C ASN A 103 -4.93 -32.12 -31.86
N ILE A 104 -4.54 -31.08 -32.62
CA ILE A 104 -5.24 -29.78 -32.53
C ILE A 104 -6.64 -29.95 -33.15
N ILE A 105 -7.57 -30.22 -32.24
CA ILE A 105 -9.01 -30.20 -32.43
C ILE A 105 -9.42 -28.87 -33.09
N GLN A 106 -10.21 -29.00 -34.16
CA GLN A 106 -10.91 -27.94 -34.88
C GLN A 106 -11.50 -26.89 -33.93
N ILE A 107 -10.91 -25.69 -33.91
CA ILE A 107 -11.57 -24.51 -33.38
C ILE A 107 -12.59 -24.08 -34.44
N LYS A 108 -13.88 -24.26 -34.14
CA LYS A 108 -14.96 -23.66 -34.93
C LYS A 108 -14.81 -22.14 -34.86
N LEU A 109 -14.44 -21.53 -35.99
CA LEU A 109 -14.50 -20.10 -36.24
C LEU A 109 -15.94 -19.62 -36.08
N ILE A 110 -16.28 -19.13 -34.89
CA ILE A 110 -17.42 -18.25 -34.68
C ILE A 110 -16.89 -17.15 -33.76
N ASP A 111 -16.71 -15.98 -34.36
CA ASP A 111 -16.52 -14.65 -33.77
C ASP A 111 -15.20 -14.39 -33.02
N LEU A 112 -14.22 -13.78 -33.72
CA LEU A 112 -13.05 -13.17 -33.09
C LEU A 112 -12.74 -11.80 -33.73
N ALA A 113 -12.89 -10.74 -32.95
CA ALA A 113 -12.43 -9.37 -33.25
C ALA A 113 -11.54 -8.90 -32.09
N PHE A 114 -10.45 -8.16 -32.37
CA PHE A 114 -9.68 -7.47 -31.33
C PHE A 114 -9.03 -6.17 -31.82
N TYR A 115 -9.25 -5.07 -31.06
CA TYR A 115 -8.13 -4.34 -30.43
C TYR A 115 -8.54 -3.58 -29.15
N ASN A 116 -7.67 -3.68 -28.12
CA ASN A 116 -7.62 -3.05 -26.78
C ASN A 116 -8.78 -3.32 -25.80
N VAL A 117 -8.57 -4.28 -24.89
CA VAL A 117 -9.33 -4.41 -23.64
C VAL A 117 -8.38 -4.09 -22.51
N ASP A 118 -8.52 -2.87 -21.98
CA ASP A 118 -8.25 -2.58 -20.58
C ASP A 118 -8.87 -3.71 -19.75
N VAL A 119 -8.03 -4.49 -19.06
CA VAL A 119 -8.39 -5.84 -18.54
C VAL A 119 -9.48 -5.79 -17.46
N ASP A 120 -9.89 -4.60 -17.04
CA ASP A 120 -10.96 -4.37 -16.08
C ASP A 120 -12.20 -3.73 -16.74
N ASN A 121 -12.98 -4.50 -17.52
CA ASN A 121 -14.44 -4.50 -17.34
C ASN A 121 -15.19 -5.56 -18.16
N ARG A 122 -16.08 -6.26 -17.46
CA ARG A 122 -17.02 -7.24 -18.00
C ARG A 122 -18.14 -6.49 -18.72
N ASN A 123 -18.24 -6.58 -20.04
CA ASN A 123 -19.50 -6.36 -20.76
C ASN A 123 -19.50 -7.07 -22.12
N SER A 124 -20.22 -8.18 -22.20
CA SER A 124 -20.37 -9.05 -23.38
C SER A 124 -21.19 -8.43 -24.52
N LEU A 125 -21.88 -7.32 -24.31
CA LEU A 125 -22.63 -6.59 -25.36
C LEU A 125 -21.71 -5.85 -26.35
N ARG A 126 -20.42 -5.70 -26.04
CA ARG A 126 -19.44 -4.96 -26.85
C ARG A 126 -18.93 -5.75 -28.07
N LEU A 127 -18.96 -7.09 -28.01
CA LEU A 127 -18.41 -7.99 -29.04
C LEU A 127 -19.15 -7.90 -30.39
N VAL A 128 -20.48 -7.81 -30.36
CA VAL A 128 -21.32 -7.81 -31.59
C VAL A 128 -21.23 -6.48 -32.36
N TRP A 129 -20.91 -5.38 -31.68
CA TRP A 129 -20.77 -4.07 -32.32
C TRP A 129 -19.41 -3.89 -33.01
N GLU A 130 -18.37 -4.58 -32.55
CA GLU A 130 -17.02 -4.45 -33.09
C GLU A 130 -16.75 -5.33 -34.31
N GLU A 131 -17.44 -6.46 -34.43
CA GLU A 131 -17.44 -7.31 -35.63
C GLU A 131 -17.92 -6.51 -36.87
N LYS A 132 -19.05 -5.80 -36.75
CA LYS A 132 -19.57 -4.94 -37.84
C LYS A 132 -18.62 -3.82 -38.21
N ARG A 133 -17.88 -3.27 -37.25
CA ARG A 133 -16.91 -2.20 -37.48
C ARG A 133 -15.64 -2.73 -38.16
N PHE A 134 -15.17 -3.91 -37.79
CA PHE A 134 -14.06 -4.60 -38.46
C PHE A 134 -14.37 -4.88 -39.92
N TRP A 135 -15.55 -5.47 -40.20
CA TRP A 135 -16.01 -5.69 -41.58
C TRP A 135 -16.22 -4.40 -42.36
N HIS A 136 -16.68 -3.31 -41.71
CA HIS A 136 -16.78 -2.00 -42.34
C HIS A 136 -15.40 -1.38 -42.65
N ILE A 137 -14.40 -1.59 -41.81
CA ILE A 137 -13.02 -1.13 -42.03
C ILE A 137 -12.37 -1.91 -43.19
N ILE A 138 -12.56 -3.23 -43.24
CA ILE A 138 -12.03 -4.11 -44.30
C ILE A 138 -12.68 -3.84 -45.65
N SER A 139 -13.90 -3.31 -45.69
CA SER A 139 -14.53 -2.88 -46.94
C SER A 139 -13.86 -1.66 -47.61
N ASN A 140 -12.85 -1.05 -46.98
CA ASN A 140 -12.04 0.02 -47.56
C ASN A 140 -10.80 -0.52 -48.27
N LYS A 141 -10.46 0.08 -49.43
CA LYS A 141 -9.33 -0.31 -50.29
C LYS A 141 -7.92 -0.20 -49.66
N THR A 142 -7.81 0.39 -48.47
CA THR A 142 -6.56 0.52 -47.73
C THR A 142 -6.80 0.23 -46.24
N ILE A 143 -6.06 -0.71 -45.67
CA ILE A 143 -6.12 -1.11 -44.27
C ILE A 143 -4.87 -0.57 -43.56
N ILE A 144 -5.02 0.28 -42.54
CA ILE A 144 -3.88 0.77 -41.76
C ILE A 144 -3.84 0.04 -40.41
N ILE A 145 -2.71 -0.61 -40.11
CA ILE A 145 -2.52 -1.38 -38.88
C ILE A 145 -1.45 -0.70 -38.02
N VAL A 146 -1.81 -0.32 -36.80
CA VAL A 146 -0.89 0.13 -35.76
C VAL A 146 -0.91 -0.94 -34.67
N SER A 147 0.12 -1.77 -34.60
CA SER A 147 0.17 -2.88 -33.64
C SER A 147 1.13 -2.58 -32.50
N GLU A 148 0.66 -2.76 -31.26
CA GLU A 148 1.52 -2.65 -30.07
C GLU A 148 2.14 -4.00 -29.66
N HIS A 149 1.77 -5.10 -30.35
CA HIS A 149 2.26 -6.45 -30.04
C HIS A 149 2.44 -7.33 -31.28
N ILE A 150 3.61 -7.96 -31.42
CA ILE A 150 3.96 -8.70 -32.65
C ILE A 150 3.06 -9.90 -32.97
N THR A 151 2.67 -10.70 -31.98
CA THR A 151 1.77 -11.85 -32.21
C THR A 151 0.38 -11.41 -32.63
N GLN A 152 -0.08 -10.24 -32.20
CA GLN A 152 -1.37 -9.72 -32.63
C GLN A 152 -1.33 -9.31 -34.09
N LEU A 153 -0.24 -8.65 -34.51
CA LEU A 153 -0.03 -8.35 -35.91
C LEU A 153 0.01 -9.62 -36.76
N GLU A 154 0.72 -10.66 -36.31
CA GLU A 154 0.78 -11.95 -37.00
C GLU A 154 -0.61 -12.59 -37.18
N MET A 155 -1.42 -12.61 -36.12
CA MET A 155 -2.80 -13.12 -36.19
C MET A 155 -3.66 -12.32 -37.17
N MET A 156 -3.55 -10.98 -37.15
CA MET A 156 -4.28 -10.12 -38.07
C MET A 156 -3.88 -10.37 -39.53
N LEU A 157 -2.58 -10.46 -39.82
CA LEU A 157 -2.10 -10.73 -41.17
C LEU A 157 -2.56 -12.12 -41.65
N LYS A 158 -2.54 -13.13 -40.78
CA LYS A 158 -3.03 -14.47 -41.14
C LYS A 158 -4.52 -14.50 -41.43
N LEU A 159 -5.31 -13.74 -40.68
CA LEU A 159 -6.74 -13.59 -40.94
C LEU A 159 -6.99 -12.89 -42.28
N LEU A 160 -6.28 -11.79 -42.56
CA LEU A 160 -6.40 -11.09 -43.84
C LEU A 160 -6.02 -11.99 -45.03
N GLU A 161 -5.02 -12.85 -44.86
CA GLU A 161 -4.59 -13.83 -45.85
C GLU A 161 -5.66 -14.92 -46.07
N ILE A 162 -6.24 -15.47 -45.00
CA ILE A 162 -7.31 -16.48 -45.07
C ILE A 162 -8.56 -15.92 -45.78
N GLU A 163 -8.92 -14.67 -45.49
CA GLU A 163 -10.06 -13.99 -46.11
C GLU A 163 -9.79 -13.53 -47.55
N GLY A 164 -8.56 -13.73 -48.06
CA GLY A 164 -8.19 -13.40 -49.42
C GLY A 164 -8.24 -11.90 -49.72
N ILE A 165 -8.04 -11.05 -48.71
CA ILE A 165 -8.08 -9.59 -48.85
C ILE A 165 -6.81 -9.13 -49.57
N GLN A 166 -6.96 -8.62 -50.80
CA GLN A 166 -5.84 -8.16 -51.63
C GLN A 166 -5.61 -6.64 -51.56
N ASP A 167 -6.30 -5.95 -50.65
CA ASP A 167 -6.21 -4.50 -50.47
C ASP A 167 -4.83 -4.06 -49.93
N ARG A 168 -4.51 -2.77 -50.10
CA ARG A 168 -3.24 -2.20 -49.63
C ARG A 168 -3.23 -2.15 -48.10
N ILE A 169 -2.33 -2.86 -47.45
CA ILE A 169 -2.18 -2.88 -46.00
C ILE A 169 -0.98 -2.01 -45.63
N ILE A 170 -1.16 -0.98 -44.81
CA ILE A 170 -0.07 -0.12 -44.32
C ILE A 170 0.14 -0.44 -42.85
N ILE A 171 1.30 -1.00 -42.49
CA ILE A 171 1.69 -1.23 -41.09
C ILE A 171 2.55 -0.06 -40.63
N ILE A 172 2.14 0.63 -39.57
CA ILE A 172 2.91 1.72 -39.00
C ILE A 172 3.81 1.16 -37.88
N GLY A 173 5.11 1.13 -38.14
CA GLY A 173 6.14 0.77 -37.17
C GLY A 173 6.68 2.00 -36.42
N LYS A 174 7.06 1.82 -35.15
CA LYS A 174 7.70 2.86 -34.35
C LYS A 174 9.22 2.73 -34.40
N LYS A 175 9.93 3.86 -34.45
CA LYS A 175 11.40 3.90 -34.53
C LYS A 175 12.10 3.53 -33.23
N ASN A 176 11.51 3.85 -32.07
CA ASN A 176 12.08 3.58 -30.73
C ASN A 176 11.16 2.64 -29.92
N LYS A 177 11.75 1.61 -29.30
CA LYS A 177 11.08 0.41 -28.75
C LYS A 177 10.43 0.63 -27.36
N LYS A 178 9.22 0.09 -27.14
CA LYS A 178 8.78 -0.50 -25.86
C LYS A 178 8.81 -2.03 -25.91
N ILE A 179 8.86 -2.70 -24.75
CA ILE A 179 9.23 -4.12 -24.56
C ILE A 179 8.51 -5.13 -25.48
N PHE A 180 7.30 -4.82 -25.97
CA PHE A 180 6.45 -5.73 -26.75
C PHE A 180 6.11 -5.26 -28.18
N GLU A 181 6.55 -4.05 -28.55
CA GLU A 181 6.24 -3.49 -29.87
C GLU A 181 7.17 -4.10 -30.94
N PRO A 182 6.65 -4.46 -32.13
CA PRO A 182 7.45 -5.05 -33.19
C PRO A 182 8.44 -4.03 -33.75
N THR A 183 9.71 -4.39 -33.78
CA THR A 183 10.77 -3.59 -34.43
C THR A 183 10.58 -3.57 -35.94
N TYR A 184 11.17 -2.58 -36.62
CA TYR A 184 11.15 -2.53 -38.08
C TYR A 184 11.69 -3.80 -38.74
N GLU A 185 12.77 -4.39 -38.20
CA GLU A 185 13.30 -5.66 -38.72
C GLU A 185 12.34 -6.84 -38.52
N GLU A 186 11.66 -6.89 -37.38
CA GLU A 186 10.65 -7.92 -37.08
C GLU A 186 9.40 -7.75 -37.95
N LEU A 187 8.95 -6.52 -38.16
CA LEU A 187 7.89 -6.19 -39.12
C LEU A 187 8.28 -6.64 -40.52
N TYR A 188 9.50 -6.36 -40.95
CA TYR A 188 9.98 -6.75 -42.27
C TYR A 188 10.04 -8.28 -42.42
N LYS A 189 10.52 -9.01 -41.40
CA LYS A 189 10.51 -10.49 -41.37
C LYS A 189 9.10 -11.05 -41.40
N LEU A 190 8.19 -10.47 -40.61
CA LEU A 190 6.81 -10.92 -40.50
C LEU A 190 6.06 -10.71 -41.82
N VAL A 191 6.18 -9.53 -42.44
CA VAL A 191 5.56 -9.22 -43.73
C VAL A 191 6.03 -10.17 -44.84
N ASN A 192 7.31 -10.56 -44.82
CA ASN A 192 7.84 -11.52 -45.80
C ASN A 192 7.24 -12.94 -45.70
N LEU A 193 6.58 -13.27 -44.60
CA LEU A 193 5.86 -14.54 -44.44
C LEU A 193 4.48 -14.51 -45.12
N TYR A 194 3.90 -13.33 -45.33
CA TYR A 194 2.55 -13.12 -45.86
C TYR A 194 2.57 -12.52 -47.26
N LYS A 195 3.27 -13.19 -48.20
CA LYS A 195 3.46 -12.70 -49.58
C LYS A 195 2.18 -12.59 -50.41
N GLY A 196 1.09 -13.22 -49.96
CA GLY A 196 -0.23 -13.10 -50.59
C GLY A 196 -0.92 -11.76 -50.34
N LEU A 197 -0.39 -10.94 -49.42
CA LEU A 197 -0.95 -9.66 -49.02
C LEU A 197 -0.13 -8.49 -49.56
N ASN A 198 -0.80 -7.40 -49.95
CA ASN A 198 -0.15 -6.18 -50.44
C ASN A 198 0.23 -5.26 -49.28
N ILE A 199 1.31 -5.60 -48.56
CA ILE A 199 1.71 -4.91 -47.32
C ILE A 199 2.83 -3.89 -47.56
N GLU A 200 2.65 -2.68 -47.05
CA GLU A 200 3.62 -1.59 -46.97
C GLU A 200 3.93 -1.27 -45.51
N ILE A 201 5.19 -1.04 -45.17
CA ILE A 201 5.60 -0.62 -43.82
C ILE A 201 5.93 0.87 -43.86
N SER A 202 5.25 1.66 -43.03
CA SER A 202 5.56 3.07 -42.81
C SER A 202 6.17 3.26 -41.41
N LEU A 203 7.14 4.16 -41.28
CA LEU A 203 7.72 4.53 -39.99
C LEU A 203 7.09 5.83 -39.50
N ASP A 204 6.62 5.85 -38.26
CA ASP A 204 6.26 7.11 -37.59
C ASP A 204 7.54 7.78 -37.06
N GLU A 205 7.91 8.92 -37.65
CA GLU A 205 9.04 9.74 -37.22
C GLU A 205 8.66 10.77 -36.15
N SER A 206 7.37 10.92 -35.84
CA SER A 206 6.87 11.95 -34.94
C SER A 206 6.77 11.43 -33.50
N GLU A 207 7.47 12.08 -32.55
CA GLU A 207 7.28 11.86 -31.11
C GLU A 207 5.96 12.46 -30.61
N ILE A 208 4.84 12.29 -31.33
CA ILE A 208 3.55 12.80 -30.88
C ILE A 208 3.00 11.84 -29.82
N PRO A 209 2.76 12.30 -28.58
CA PRO A 209 2.18 11.44 -27.55
C PRO A 209 0.73 11.11 -27.93
N TYR A 210 0.46 9.80 -28.00
CA TYR A 210 -0.83 9.23 -28.34
C TYR A 210 -1.95 9.75 -27.40
N VAL A 211 -3.01 10.33 -27.98
CA VAL A 211 -4.22 10.74 -27.26
C VAL A 211 -5.31 9.69 -27.51
N ASN A 212 -5.88 9.13 -26.43
CA ASN A 212 -6.88 8.08 -26.49
C ASN A 212 -8.23 8.62 -27.05
N PRO A 213 -8.80 8.04 -28.13
CA PRO A 213 -9.94 8.62 -28.86
C PRO A 213 -11.34 8.36 -28.26
N HIS A 214 -11.47 7.91 -27.02
CA HIS A 214 -12.77 7.46 -26.48
C HIS A 214 -13.75 8.57 -26.03
N HIS A 215 -13.42 9.86 -26.15
CA HIS A 215 -14.37 10.97 -25.95
C HIS A 215 -14.14 12.09 -26.97
N PRO A 216 -15.21 12.69 -27.56
CA PRO A 216 -15.05 13.83 -28.46
C PRO A 216 -14.59 15.06 -27.66
N ILE A 217 -13.37 15.52 -27.94
CA ILE A 217 -12.86 16.81 -27.46
C ILE A 217 -13.19 17.85 -28.53
N PHE A 218 -13.96 18.87 -28.15
CA PHE A 218 -14.22 20.02 -29.01
C PHE A 218 -13.30 21.18 -28.62
N TYR A 219 -12.66 21.79 -29.62
CA TYR A 219 -11.84 22.99 -29.46
C TYR A 219 -12.67 24.24 -29.76
N GLY A 220 -12.77 25.15 -28.79
CA GLY A 220 -13.17 26.53 -28.99
C GLY A 220 -12.03 27.46 -28.60
N ALA A 221 -11.88 28.60 -29.29
CA ALA A 221 -10.71 29.48 -29.16
C ALA A 221 -10.41 29.96 -27.73
N ASN A 222 -11.39 29.94 -26.81
CA ASN A 222 -11.24 30.34 -25.40
C ASN A 222 -12.07 29.44 -24.45
N THR A 223 -12.37 28.19 -24.83
CA THR A 223 -13.24 27.33 -24.01
C THR A 223 -12.95 25.86 -24.18
N ILE A 224 -12.84 25.14 -23.06
CA ILE A 224 -12.80 23.67 -23.06
C ILE A 224 -14.11 23.15 -22.49
N SER A 225 -14.73 22.22 -23.22
CA SER A 225 -15.87 21.44 -22.72
C SER A 225 -15.41 20.00 -22.47
N ILE A 226 -15.51 19.55 -21.23
CA ILE A 226 -15.14 18.20 -20.80
C ILE A 226 -16.43 17.41 -20.57
N LEU A 227 -16.58 16.29 -21.28
CA LEU A 227 -17.67 15.33 -21.06
C LEU A 227 -17.23 14.27 -20.05
N LEU A 228 -17.96 14.11 -18.94
CA LEU A 228 -17.73 13.06 -17.95
C LEU A 228 -18.88 12.04 -18.02
N GLY A 229 -18.63 10.89 -18.64
CA GLY A 229 -19.63 9.83 -18.78
C GLY A 229 -20.88 10.26 -19.58
N GLU A 230 -22.02 9.64 -19.32
CA GLU A 230 -23.24 9.81 -20.13
C GLU A 230 -24.02 11.12 -19.87
N LEU A 231 -23.74 11.90 -18.81
CA LEU A 231 -24.66 12.98 -18.40
C LEU A 231 -24.05 14.30 -17.88
N SER A 232 -22.74 14.51 -17.90
CA SER A 232 -22.15 15.74 -17.33
C SER A 232 -21.25 16.50 -18.29
N LEU A 233 -21.61 17.74 -18.60
CA LEU A 233 -20.83 18.70 -19.39
C LEU A 233 -20.23 19.75 -18.45
N TYR A 234 -18.89 19.86 -18.42
CA TYR A 234 -18.19 20.90 -17.68
C TYR A 234 -17.52 21.89 -18.63
N ARG A 235 -17.74 23.17 -18.40
CA ARG A 235 -17.19 24.26 -19.22
C ARG A 235 -16.12 25.01 -18.43
N VAL A 236 -14.89 25.03 -18.95
CA VAL A 236 -13.78 25.83 -18.40
C VAL A 236 -13.53 27.00 -19.36
N ASN A 237 -13.63 28.22 -18.82
CA ASN A 237 -13.34 29.47 -19.54
C ASN A 237 -11.93 29.97 -19.20
N ASP A 238 -11.37 30.85 -20.03
CA ASP A 238 -10.18 31.66 -19.75
C ASP A 238 -8.86 30.89 -19.49
N ILE A 239 -8.60 29.82 -20.25
CA ILE A 239 -7.32 29.12 -20.16
C ILE A 239 -6.27 29.87 -21.00
N PRO A 240 -5.16 30.37 -20.40
CA PRO A 240 -4.10 31.02 -21.14
C PRO A 240 -3.30 29.96 -21.91
N GLY A 241 -3.39 29.98 -23.23
CA GLY A 241 -2.60 29.10 -24.10
C GLY A 241 -3.31 28.76 -25.41
N ASN A 242 -2.55 28.72 -26.51
CA ASN A 242 -3.11 28.51 -27.84
C ASN A 242 -3.53 27.04 -28.11
N LYS A 243 -3.15 26.09 -27.23
CA LYS A 243 -3.50 24.67 -27.32
C LYS A 243 -3.45 24.01 -25.94
N VAL A 244 -4.54 23.36 -25.55
CA VAL A 244 -4.62 22.50 -24.35
C VAL A 244 -4.92 21.08 -24.80
N ILE A 245 -4.13 20.11 -24.32
CA ILE A 245 -4.38 18.69 -24.58
C ILE A 245 -4.76 18.04 -23.26
N ILE A 246 -5.98 17.53 -23.18
CA ILE A 246 -6.47 16.77 -22.03
C ILE A 246 -6.44 15.30 -22.42
N GLY A 247 -5.66 14.51 -21.68
CA GLY A 247 -5.61 13.07 -21.83
C GLY A 247 -6.26 12.40 -20.64
N ASN A 248 -6.99 11.30 -20.85
CA ASN A 248 -7.37 10.44 -19.75
C ASN A 248 -6.09 9.88 -19.09
N ALA A 249 -5.97 10.04 -17.78
CA ALA A 249 -4.80 9.63 -16.99
C ALA A 249 -4.67 8.11 -16.84
N SER A 250 -5.49 7.31 -17.53
CA SER A 250 -5.54 5.85 -17.37
C SER A 250 -4.24 5.13 -17.72
N ASN A 251 -3.31 5.75 -18.48
CA ASN A 251 -2.07 5.08 -18.92
C ASN A 251 -0.75 5.77 -18.53
N THR A 252 -0.79 6.79 -17.66
CA THR A 252 0.44 7.38 -17.08
C THR A 252 0.53 7.11 -15.59
N TYR A 253 0.60 5.83 -15.22
CA TYR A 253 1.00 5.40 -13.89
C TYR A 253 2.50 5.67 -13.67
N SER A 254 2.86 6.92 -13.36
CA SER A 254 4.05 7.13 -12.55
C SER A 254 3.76 6.54 -11.16
N GLN A 255 4.80 6.12 -10.43
CA GLN A 255 4.71 5.58 -9.06
C GLN A 255 3.92 6.49 -8.08
N SER A 256 3.66 7.74 -8.47
CA SER A 256 2.93 8.76 -7.73
C SER A 256 1.39 8.57 -7.70
N PHE A 257 0.79 7.78 -8.61
CA PHE A 257 -0.67 7.78 -8.84
C PHE A 257 -1.29 6.38 -9.04
N THR A 258 -0.82 5.36 -8.33
CA THR A 258 -1.19 3.97 -8.63
C THR A 258 -2.61 3.53 -8.24
N ASN A 259 -3.43 4.30 -7.48
CA ASN A 259 -4.67 3.76 -6.88
C ASN A 259 -5.85 4.74 -6.72
N LEU A 260 -6.10 5.62 -7.70
CA LEU A 260 -7.21 6.61 -7.67
C LEU A 260 -8.68 6.09 -7.67
N PRO A 261 -9.04 4.82 -7.97
CA PRO A 261 -10.46 4.39 -8.04
C PRO A 261 -11.29 4.51 -6.76
N GLU A 262 -10.68 4.53 -5.57
CA GLU A 262 -11.44 4.59 -4.30
C GLU A 262 -11.90 6.01 -3.93
N MET A 263 -11.33 7.06 -4.54
CA MET A 263 -11.64 8.47 -4.21
C MET A 263 -12.89 9.03 -4.92
N TYR A 264 -13.46 8.30 -5.89
CA TYR A 264 -14.62 8.76 -6.68
C TYR A 264 -15.92 8.90 -5.84
N GLY A 265 -16.02 8.19 -4.72
CA GLY A 265 -17.20 8.21 -3.84
C GLY A 265 -17.44 9.56 -3.16
N GLU A 266 -16.42 10.41 -3.04
CA GLU A 266 -16.49 11.69 -2.30
C GLU A 266 -16.38 12.94 -3.20
N GLY A 267 -16.44 12.78 -4.53
CA GLY A 267 -16.49 13.91 -5.46
C GLY A 267 -15.13 14.56 -5.78
N ILE A 268 -14.03 13.80 -5.67
CA ILE A 268 -12.69 14.21 -6.10
C ILE A 268 -12.37 13.54 -7.44
N HIS A 269 -12.11 14.35 -8.47
CA HIS A 269 -11.83 13.90 -9.83
C HIS A 269 -10.43 14.34 -10.30
N PRO A 270 -9.48 13.42 -10.47
CA PRO A 270 -8.15 13.74 -10.99
C PRO A 270 -8.13 13.80 -12.53
N PHE A 271 -7.41 14.77 -13.09
CA PHE A 271 -7.19 14.96 -14.53
C PHE A 271 -5.72 15.24 -14.83
N LEU A 272 -5.25 14.81 -16.00
CA LEU A 272 -3.94 15.22 -16.53
C LEU A 272 -4.16 16.31 -17.58
N ALA A 273 -3.58 17.49 -17.37
CA ALA A 273 -3.61 18.59 -18.33
C ALA A 273 -2.20 18.84 -18.88
N TYR A 274 -2.06 18.79 -20.21
CA TYR A 274 -0.87 19.27 -20.89
C TYR A 274 -1.10 20.72 -21.33
N ILE A 275 -0.33 21.63 -20.75
CA ILE A 275 -0.35 23.05 -21.12
C ILE A 275 0.89 23.30 -21.97
N LYS A 276 0.69 23.74 -23.23
CA LYS A 276 1.80 24.16 -24.09
C LYS A 276 1.92 25.68 -24.03
N GLU A 277 3.02 26.17 -23.48
CA GLU A 277 3.35 27.59 -23.42
C GLU A 277 4.71 27.80 -24.08
N ASN A 278 4.79 28.68 -25.08
CA ASN A 278 6.05 29.08 -25.73
C ASN A 278 6.98 27.91 -26.11
N ASP A 279 6.47 26.95 -26.86
CA ASP A 279 7.15 25.72 -27.30
C ASP A 279 7.60 24.72 -26.22
N SER A 280 7.28 25.00 -24.96
CA SER A 280 7.48 24.07 -23.84
C SER A 280 6.16 23.36 -23.50
N ALA A 281 6.20 22.04 -23.32
CA ALA A 281 5.05 21.25 -22.87
C ALA A 281 5.17 20.96 -21.37
N TYR A 282 4.23 21.47 -20.58
CA TYR A 282 4.15 21.23 -19.14
C TYR A 282 3.13 20.12 -18.86
N LYS A 283 3.52 19.16 -18.01
CA LYS A 283 2.65 18.09 -17.53
C LYS A 283 2.06 18.50 -16.18
N ASN A 284 0.78 18.87 -16.13
CA ASN A 284 0.10 19.25 -14.89
C ASN A 284 -0.95 18.20 -14.49
N CYS A 285 -1.16 18.00 -13.20
CA CYS A 285 -2.23 17.17 -12.66
C CYS A 285 -3.25 18.10 -11.99
N ILE A 286 -4.48 18.11 -12.48
CA ILE A 286 -5.56 18.95 -11.93
C ILE A 286 -6.46 18.02 -11.12
N MET A 287 -6.65 18.29 -9.83
CA MET A 287 -7.66 17.60 -9.03
C MET A 287 -8.85 18.53 -8.81
N VAL A 288 -10.04 18.07 -9.18
CA VAL A 288 -11.27 18.83 -8.99
C VAL A 288 -12.05 18.20 -7.85
N GLU A 289 -12.12 18.87 -6.71
CA GLU A 289 -13.08 18.55 -5.66
C GLU A 289 -14.39 19.29 -5.96
N LYS A 290 -15.52 18.63 -5.72
CA LYS A 290 -16.87 19.12 -6.07
C LYS A 290 -17.15 20.52 -5.49
N GLY A 291 -16.88 21.57 -6.27
CA GLY A 291 -17.17 22.97 -5.94
C GLY A 291 -15.95 23.87 -5.65
N GLU A 292 -14.73 23.33 -5.55
CA GLU A 292 -13.51 24.13 -5.37
C GLU A 292 -12.40 23.62 -6.31
N TYR A 293 -11.86 24.52 -7.14
CA TYR A 293 -10.73 24.21 -7.99
C TYR A 293 -9.44 24.22 -7.15
N SER A 294 -8.79 23.08 -6.98
CA SER A 294 -7.41 23.04 -6.48
C SER A 294 -6.49 22.67 -7.64
N LEU A 295 -5.91 23.68 -8.29
CA LEU A 295 -4.94 23.47 -9.36
C LEU A 295 -3.59 23.09 -8.73
N TYR A 296 -3.16 21.84 -8.90
CA TYR A 296 -1.84 21.41 -8.43
C TYR A 296 -0.83 21.49 -9.57
N HIS A 297 0.02 22.52 -9.56
CA HIS A 297 1.18 22.58 -10.45
C HIS A 297 2.25 21.58 -10.00
N TYR A 298 2.30 20.43 -10.65
CA TYR A 298 3.39 19.45 -10.48
C TYR A 298 4.32 19.52 -11.70
N VAL A 299 5.27 20.47 -11.70
CA VAL A 299 6.22 20.62 -12.80
C VAL A 299 7.27 19.50 -12.74
N HIS A 300 7.06 18.43 -13.52
CA HIS A 300 8.16 17.56 -13.92
C HIS A 300 8.87 18.19 -15.12
N GLY A 301 9.91 18.99 -14.86
CA GLY A 301 10.77 19.53 -15.90
C GLY A 301 11.70 18.45 -16.47
N LEU A 302 11.46 18.02 -17.70
CA LEU A 302 12.51 17.49 -18.58
C LEU A 302 13.22 18.71 -19.19
N HIS A 303 14.27 19.21 -18.53
CA HIS A 303 15.10 20.27 -19.11
C HIS A 303 16.12 19.68 -20.07
N LEU A 304 15.89 19.85 -21.38
CA LEU A 304 16.91 19.83 -22.41
C LEU A 304 17.47 21.24 -22.59
N ASN A 305 18.30 21.71 -21.64
CA ASN A 305 19.48 22.56 -21.83
C ASN A 305 19.91 23.26 -20.53
N LYS A 306 21.23 23.48 -20.45
CA LYS A 306 21.99 23.98 -19.31
C LYS A 306 21.67 25.45 -18.97
N GLU A 307 21.81 25.73 -17.67
CA GLU A 307 21.89 27.03 -16.98
C GLU A 307 20.57 27.66 -16.51
N VAL A 308 20.59 28.05 -15.22
CA VAL A 308 19.55 28.64 -14.37
C VAL A 308 18.59 27.65 -13.68
N LEU A 309 19.02 27.19 -12.50
CA LEU A 309 18.17 26.53 -11.51
C LEU A 309 17.50 27.59 -10.62
N THR A 310 16.22 27.86 -10.85
CA THR A 310 15.36 28.55 -9.89
C THR A 310 14.00 27.85 -9.91
N TYR A 311 13.78 26.93 -8.98
CA TYR A 311 12.49 26.28 -8.81
C TYR A 311 11.57 27.21 -8.01
N HIS A 312 10.66 27.88 -8.71
CA HIS A 312 9.49 28.50 -8.11
C HIS A 312 8.50 27.39 -7.77
N TYR A 313 8.31 27.13 -6.47
CA TYR A 313 7.02 26.64 -5.99
C TYR A 313 6.00 27.79 -6.13
N TYR A 314 4.71 27.45 -6.09
CA TYR A 314 3.51 28.33 -6.05
C TYR A 314 2.79 28.59 -7.38
N GLU A 315 1.51 28.19 -7.45
CA GLU A 315 0.36 29.11 -7.43
C GLU A 315 -0.94 28.30 -7.22
N TYR A 316 -1.43 28.34 -5.98
CA TYR A 316 -2.84 28.13 -5.67
C TYR A 316 -3.59 29.42 -6.01
N ASP A 317 -4.87 29.29 -6.33
CA ASP A 317 -5.83 30.39 -6.22
C ASP A 317 -5.61 31.09 -4.88
N ILE A 318 -5.62 32.42 -4.87
CA ILE A 318 -5.05 33.33 -3.86
C ILE A 318 -5.63 33.06 -2.45
N ALA A 319 -5.20 31.97 -1.81
CA ALA A 319 -5.20 31.81 -0.37
C ALA A 319 -3.97 32.58 0.09
N LYS A 320 -4.18 33.60 0.93
CA LYS A 320 -3.10 34.36 1.56
C LYS A 320 -2.03 33.38 2.04
N PRO A 321 -0.72 33.63 1.82
CA PRO A 321 0.33 32.76 2.29
C PRO A 321 0.05 32.47 3.76
N ILE A 322 -0.23 31.19 4.06
CA ILE A 322 -0.54 30.79 5.42
C ILE A 322 0.72 31.09 6.23
N GLN A 323 0.59 32.03 7.15
CA GLN A 323 1.70 32.43 7.99
C GLN A 323 1.93 31.30 8.99
N ILE A 324 2.84 30.39 8.64
CA ILE A 324 3.22 29.29 9.50
C ILE A 324 3.88 29.91 10.76
N PRO A 325 3.43 29.56 11.98
CA PRO A 325 3.98 30.11 13.21
C PRO A 325 5.50 29.93 13.29
N GLN A 326 6.21 30.91 13.85
CA GLN A 326 7.69 30.92 13.87
C GLN A 326 8.32 29.73 14.62
N PHE A 327 7.58 29.09 15.54
CA PHE A 327 8.05 27.90 16.25
C PHE A 327 7.97 26.61 15.40
N VAL A 328 7.22 26.63 14.30
CA VAL A 328 7.21 25.52 13.33
C VAL A 328 8.46 25.64 12.47
N LYS A 329 9.38 24.70 12.64
CA LYS A 329 10.63 24.67 11.89
C LYS A 329 10.51 23.71 10.70
N ILE A 330 10.26 24.27 9.52
CA ILE A 330 10.30 23.50 8.28
C ILE A 330 11.76 23.50 7.78
N TYR A 331 12.43 22.37 7.94
CA TYR A 331 13.81 22.23 7.53
C TYR A 331 13.91 21.44 6.23
N ASN A 332 14.49 22.09 5.22
CA ASN A 332 14.76 21.48 3.92
C ASN A 332 16.26 21.63 3.55
N LYS A 333 17.15 21.80 4.54
CA LYS A 333 18.51 22.29 4.30
C LYS A 333 19.60 21.23 4.43
N THR A 334 20.47 21.22 3.41
CA THR A 334 21.80 20.61 3.23
C THR A 334 21.88 19.18 2.67
N ASN A 335 20.92 18.30 2.94
CA ASN A 335 20.89 16.98 2.30
C ASN A 335 19.68 16.87 1.36
N PRO A 336 19.87 16.97 0.03
CA PRO A 336 18.76 16.94 -0.93
C PRO A 336 17.98 15.63 -0.94
N LYS A 337 18.41 14.60 -0.18
CA LYS A 337 17.73 13.31 -0.02
C LYS A 337 16.96 13.17 1.29
N LEU A 338 17.02 14.14 2.19
CA LEU A 338 16.33 14.12 3.48
C LEU A 338 15.34 15.27 3.57
N GLN A 339 14.05 14.94 3.56
CA GLN A 339 12.98 15.93 3.71
C GLN A 339 12.17 15.61 4.96
N TYR A 340 11.99 16.60 5.83
CA TYR A 340 11.26 16.43 7.07
C TYR A 340 10.65 17.75 7.53
N ALA A 341 9.71 17.65 8.45
CA ALA A 341 9.20 18.79 9.19
C ALA A 341 9.20 18.44 10.68
N GLY A 342 9.58 19.42 11.50
CA GLY A 342 9.67 19.30 12.95
C GLY A 342 8.98 20.48 13.63
N VAL A 343 8.27 20.20 14.71
CA VAL A 343 7.65 21.21 15.57
C VAL A 343 8.07 20.90 17.00
N ALA A 344 8.62 21.91 17.67
CA ALA A 344 8.78 21.89 19.12
C ALA A 344 7.71 22.81 19.71
N ILE A 345 6.89 22.27 20.62
CA ILE A 345 5.79 23.00 21.26
C ILE A 345 6.11 23.12 22.73
N LYS A 346 6.11 24.35 23.25
CA LYS A 346 6.27 24.58 24.68
C LYS A 346 4.94 24.35 25.41
N PRO A 347 4.95 23.88 26.67
CA PRO A 347 3.73 23.69 27.45
C PRO A 347 2.83 24.94 27.48
N GLU A 348 3.42 26.13 27.56
CA GLU A 348 2.67 27.38 27.58
C GLU A 348 2.01 27.77 26.25
N GLU A 349 2.42 27.19 25.12
CA GLU A 349 1.86 27.43 23.78
C GLU A 349 0.68 26.49 23.47
N LEU A 350 0.57 25.40 24.22
CA LEU A 350 -0.44 24.37 24.02
C LEU A 350 -1.72 24.69 24.78
N MET A 351 -2.86 24.59 24.09
CA MET A 351 -4.18 24.70 24.71
C MET A 351 -4.74 23.33 25.13
N SER A 352 -4.61 22.33 24.26
CA SER A 352 -5.07 20.97 24.53
C SER A 352 -4.42 19.97 23.57
N ILE A 353 -4.34 18.70 24.00
CA ILE A 353 -3.99 17.57 23.15
C ILE A 353 -5.20 16.65 23.08
N ASP A 354 -5.53 16.14 21.89
CA ASP A 354 -6.47 15.05 21.71
C ASP A 354 -5.82 13.92 20.91
N PHE A 355 -6.32 12.71 21.11
CA PHE A 355 -5.97 11.53 20.33
C PHE A 355 -7.23 10.99 19.66
N VAL A 356 -7.35 11.31 18.37
CA VAL A 356 -8.50 10.97 17.55
C VAL A 356 -8.32 9.56 17.01
N THR A 357 -9.33 8.72 17.18
CA THR A 357 -9.33 7.34 16.69
C THR A 357 -10.57 7.05 15.84
N SER A 358 -10.41 6.12 14.89
CA SER A 358 -11.47 5.40 14.19
C SER A 358 -12.55 4.89 15.14
N TYR A 359 -12.12 4.33 16.28
CA TYR A 359 -12.97 3.82 17.34
C TYR A 359 -13.90 4.90 17.91
N LYS A 360 -13.34 6.05 18.34
CA LYS A 360 -14.11 7.19 18.88
C LYS A 360 -15.00 7.86 17.83
N THR A 361 -14.57 7.87 16.57
CA THR A 361 -15.31 8.48 15.46
C THR A 361 -16.33 7.55 14.80
N GLN A 362 -16.36 6.26 15.19
CA GLN A 362 -17.19 5.22 14.58
C GLN A 362 -17.00 5.11 13.05
N LYS A 363 -15.77 5.33 12.58
CA LYS A 363 -15.37 5.20 11.18
C LYS A 363 -14.29 4.13 11.07
N GLU A 364 -14.20 3.46 9.93
CA GLU A 364 -13.09 2.53 9.68
C GLU A 364 -11.73 3.26 9.62
N LEU A 365 -11.70 4.40 8.93
CA LEU A 365 -10.56 5.30 8.84
C LEU A 365 -11.05 6.74 8.99
N VAL A 366 -10.19 7.59 9.54
CA VAL A 366 -10.45 9.02 9.70
C VAL A 366 -9.64 9.78 8.66
N TYR A 367 -10.32 10.64 7.90
CA TYR A 367 -9.73 11.53 6.90
C TYR A 367 -9.33 12.84 7.59
N PRO A 368 -8.03 13.15 7.76
CA PRO A 368 -7.61 14.32 8.54
C PRO A 368 -8.16 15.63 7.99
N ARG A 369 -8.10 15.83 6.68
CA ARG A 369 -8.65 17.04 6.01
C ARG A 369 -10.14 17.24 6.33
N SER A 370 -10.95 16.19 6.19
CA SER A 370 -12.38 16.22 6.48
C SER A 370 -12.68 16.41 7.97
N TYR A 371 -11.84 15.86 8.85
CA TYR A 371 -11.95 16.05 10.30
C TYR A 371 -11.76 17.53 10.68
N PHE A 372 -10.77 18.19 10.08
CA PHE A 372 -10.43 19.57 10.41
C PHE A 372 -11.28 20.64 9.71
N LYS A 373 -11.95 20.34 8.58
CA LYS A 373 -12.67 21.30 7.74
C LYS A 373 -13.56 22.31 8.48
N ASN A 374 -14.16 21.92 9.61
CA ASN A 374 -15.07 22.75 10.39
C ASN A 374 -14.53 23.12 11.78
N LEU A 375 -13.25 22.91 12.05
CA LEU A 375 -12.62 23.23 13.33
C LEU A 375 -11.92 24.59 13.27
N PRO A 376 -12.40 25.60 14.03
CA PRO A 376 -11.78 26.93 14.05
C PRO A 376 -10.51 26.95 14.90
N GLY A 377 -9.56 27.79 14.53
CA GLY A 377 -8.29 28.00 15.24
C GLY A 377 -7.13 27.22 14.67
N GLU A 378 -6.04 27.17 15.44
CA GLU A 378 -4.75 26.65 15.03
C GLU A 378 -4.45 25.29 15.65
N TYR A 379 -4.05 24.32 14.82
CA TYR A 379 -3.72 22.97 15.25
C TYR A 379 -2.45 22.45 14.58
N ILE A 380 -1.72 21.59 15.29
CA ILE A 380 -0.75 20.68 14.69
C ILE A 380 -1.37 19.28 14.64
N TYR A 381 -1.27 18.65 13.48
CA TYR A 381 -1.62 17.26 13.24
C TYR A 381 -0.33 16.43 13.19
N LEU A 382 -0.34 15.28 13.85
CA LEU A 382 0.69 14.24 13.66
C LEU A 382 -0.02 12.88 13.56
N ASN A 383 0.32 12.07 12.56
CA ASN A 383 -0.25 10.74 12.45
C ASN A 383 0.00 9.89 13.70
N GLY A 384 -0.94 8.99 14.00
CA GLY A 384 -0.92 8.19 15.21
C GLY A 384 -0.22 6.85 15.04
N LEU A 385 -0.77 5.85 15.72
CA LEU A 385 -0.16 4.54 15.93
C LEU A 385 -0.62 3.52 14.87
N TYR A 386 0.06 2.38 14.88
CA TYR A 386 -0.15 1.30 13.92
C TYR A 386 -1.57 0.72 14.02
N PHE A 387 -2.06 0.20 12.90
CA PHE A 387 -3.39 -0.38 12.83
C PHE A 387 -3.43 -1.56 11.86
N PHE A 388 -4.40 -2.45 12.06
CA PHE A 388 -4.51 -3.68 11.30
C PHE A 388 -5.31 -3.40 10.03
N THR A 389 -4.62 -3.37 8.90
CA THR A 389 -5.20 -2.97 7.62
C THR A 389 -6.04 -4.09 7.01
N GLU A 390 -6.86 -3.72 6.03
CA GLU A 390 -7.55 -4.69 5.18
C GLU A 390 -6.61 -5.71 4.53
N LYS A 391 -5.42 -5.29 4.11
CA LYS A 391 -4.45 -6.20 3.49
C LYS A 391 -3.98 -7.27 4.48
N LEU A 392 -3.65 -6.88 5.71
CA LEU A 392 -3.24 -7.82 6.75
C LEU A 392 -4.36 -8.81 7.10
N ARG A 393 -5.62 -8.33 7.13
CA ARG A 393 -6.80 -9.18 7.27
C ARG A 393 -6.90 -10.21 6.16
N ASP A 394 -6.74 -9.78 4.91
CA ASP A 394 -6.84 -10.68 3.76
C ASP A 394 -5.72 -11.72 3.75
N GLU A 395 -4.50 -11.31 4.12
CA GLU A 395 -3.35 -12.21 4.30
C GLU A 395 -3.64 -13.26 5.38
N TYR A 396 -4.13 -12.86 6.57
CA TYR A 396 -4.54 -13.78 7.64
C TYR A 396 -5.65 -14.73 7.18
N ASN A 397 -6.74 -14.20 6.61
CA ASN A 397 -7.87 -15.01 6.16
C ASN A 397 -7.50 -16.00 5.05
N SER A 398 -6.42 -15.75 4.31
CA SER A 398 -5.92 -16.67 3.29
C SER A 398 -5.18 -17.88 3.85
N THR A 399 -4.74 -17.83 5.12
CA THR A 399 -4.08 -18.97 5.78
C THR A 399 -5.07 -19.90 6.47
N LEU A 400 -6.30 -19.45 6.70
CA LEU A 400 -7.34 -20.21 7.38
C LEU A 400 -7.86 -21.35 6.51
N SER A 401 -8.21 -22.46 7.16
CA SER A 401 -8.90 -23.57 6.51
C SER A 401 -10.37 -23.23 6.22
N SER A 402 -11.02 -24.01 5.34
CA SER A 402 -12.42 -23.78 4.97
C SER A 402 -13.43 -23.92 6.12
N PHE A 403 -13.02 -24.52 7.22
CA PHE A 403 -13.88 -24.74 8.40
C PHE A 403 -13.72 -23.65 9.46
N GLU A 404 -12.81 -22.70 9.25
CA GLU A 404 -12.53 -21.63 10.19
C GLU A 404 -13.26 -20.35 9.79
N ASN A 405 -13.82 -19.67 10.78
CA ASN A 405 -14.38 -18.34 10.65
C ASN A 405 -13.30 -17.34 10.22
N LYS A 406 -13.62 -16.57 9.19
CA LYS A 406 -12.77 -15.49 8.69
C LYS A 406 -12.95 -14.26 9.57
N LEU A 407 -11.87 -13.50 9.75
CA LEU A 407 -11.93 -12.19 10.37
C LEU A 407 -12.63 -11.20 9.44
N GLU A 408 -13.75 -10.63 9.87
CA GLU A 408 -14.51 -9.65 9.09
C GLU A 408 -13.98 -8.22 9.29
N MET A 409 -13.61 -7.90 10.54
CA MET A 409 -13.13 -6.58 10.94
C MET A 409 -11.89 -6.15 10.12
N LYS A 410 -11.87 -4.90 9.67
CA LYS A 410 -10.78 -4.30 8.90
C LYS A 410 -10.44 -2.91 9.42
N ASN A 411 -9.21 -2.47 9.15
CA ASN A 411 -8.72 -1.13 9.45
C ASN A 411 -8.91 -0.72 10.93
N PHE A 412 -8.66 -1.62 11.87
CA PHE A 412 -8.91 -1.38 13.29
C PHE A 412 -7.62 -1.05 14.06
N TYR A 413 -7.77 -0.27 15.14
CA TYR A 413 -6.66 0.11 16.01
C TYR A 413 -5.98 -1.12 16.60
N MET A 414 -4.65 -1.15 16.64
CA MET A 414 -3.89 -2.25 17.24
C MET A 414 -3.29 -1.84 18.57
N ASP A 415 -3.23 -2.79 19.50
CA ASP A 415 -2.56 -2.67 20.79
C ASP A 415 -3.32 -1.80 21.81
N TYR A 416 -2.61 -1.32 22.84
CA TYR A 416 -3.19 -0.63 23.98
C TYR A 416 -3.95 0.66 23.64
N LEU A 417 -5.13 0.83 24.20
CA LEU A 417 -5.87 2.09 24.17
C LEU A 417 -6.60 2.27 25.50
N TYR A 418 -6.58 3.47 26.04
CA TYR A 418 -7.26 3.81 27.28
C TYR A 418 -7.88 5.20 27.13
N TYR A 419 -9.14 5.30 27.53
CA TYR A 419 -9.84 6.54 27.79
C TYR A 419 -10.40 6.48 29.20
N SER A 420 -10.27 7.58 29.95
CA SER A 420 -10.71 7.65 31.35
C SER A 420 -12.23 7.49 31.55
N ASP A 421 -13.02 7.58 30.47
CA ASP A 421 -14.46 7.32 30.42
C ASP A 421 -14.83 5.82 30.28
N HIS A 422 -13.96 4.94 30.80
CA HIS A 422 -14.14 3.48 30.92
C HIS A 422 -13.96 2.67 29.63
N ILE A 423 -13.10 3.13 28.72
CA ILE A 423 -12.71 2.33 27.55
C ILE A 423 -11.24 1.96 27.70
N GLU A 424 -10.95 0.68 27.93
CA GLU A 424 -9.58 0.17 27.91
C GLU A 424 -9.49 -1.04 26.97
N LEU A 425 -8.67 -0.95 25.93
CA LEU A 425 -8.27 -2.05 25.09
C LEU A 425 -6.94 -2.60 25.63
N PRO A 426 -6.81 -3.92 25.79
CA PRO A 426 -5.62 -4.51 26.38
C PRO A 426 -4.40 -4.43 25.44
N PRO A 427 -3.18 -4.26 25.98
CA PRO A 427 -1.95 -4.35 25.21
C PRO A 427 -1.76 -5.76 24.67
N LEU A 428 -1.23 -5.87 23.45
CA LEU A 428 -1.01 -7.17 22.81
C LEU A 428 0.41 -7.70 23.09
N PHE A 429 1.36 -6.77 23.27
CA PHE A 429 2.78 -7.02 23.49
C PHE A 429 3.29 -6.15 24.65
N ASN A 430 4.56 -5.74 24.61
CA ASN A 430 5.17 -4.81 25.58
C ASN A 430 5.61 -3.50 24.90
N LYS A 431 4.80 -3.03 23.94
CA LYS A 431 5.13 -1.86 23.11
C LYS A 431 5.02 -0.57 23.91
N ALA A 432 5.66 0.47 23.37
CA ALA A 432 5.55 1.80 23.94
C ALA A 432 4.12 2.34 23.79
N PHE A 433 3.67 3.08 24.80
CA PHE A 433 2.46 3.89 24.77
C PHE A 433 2.77 5.33 25.13
N ILE A 434 1.90 6.23 24.68
CA ILE A 434 1.91 7.65 25.00
C ILE A 434 0.63 7.96 25.78
N GLY A 435 0.78 8.50 26.98
CA GLY A 435 -0.30 8.99 27.82
C GLY A 435 -0.42 10.51 27.74
N ILE A 436 -1.64 11.02 27.74
CA ILE A 436 -1.98 12.45 27.83
C ILE A 436 -2.62 12.68 29.18
N THR A 437 -2.11 13.64 29.95
CA THR A 437 -2.67 14.02 31.24
C THR A 437 -3.73 15.12 31.10
N ILE A 438 -4.58 15.28 32.10
CA ILE A 438 -5.56 16.37 32.19
C ILE A 438 -4.92 17.76 32.12
N ASP A 439 -3.66 17.88 32.56
CA ASP A 439 -2.88 19.12 32.54
C ASP A 439 -2.25 19.40 31.16
N GLY A 440 -2.49 18.53 30.17
CA GLY A 440 -1.93 18.64 28.83
C GLY A 440 -0.48 18.20 28.73
N ASP A 441 0.03 17.45 29.70
CA ASP A 441 1.35 16.84 29.63
C ASP A 441 1.31 15.50 28.90
N ILE A 442 2.45 15.10 28.32
CA ILE A 442 2.65 13.79 27.71
C ILE A 442 3.65 12.96 28.50
N ILE A 443 3.33 11.67 28.63
CA ILE A 443 4.17 10.66 29.25
C ILE A 443 4.32 9.49 28.29
N ALA A 444 5.41 8.75 28.40
CA ALA A 444 5.59 7.52 27.64
C ALA A 444 6.15 6.41 28.51
N GLU A 445 5.58 5.21 28.38
CA GLU A 445 6.11 4.00 29.00
C GLU A 445 5.78 2.77 28.14
N ASN A 446 6.27 1.60 28.52
CA ASN A 446 5.84 0.32 27.98
C ASN A 446 4.60 -0.17 28.72
N ARG A 447 3.68 -0.86 28.01
CA ARG A 447 2.48 -1.45 28.60
C ARG A 447 2.39 -2.91 28.20
N ASN A 448 2.19 -3.77 29.19
CA ASN A 448 1.88 -5.19 29.05
C ASN A 448 0.63 -5.53 29.87
N LEU A 449 -0.03 -6.63 29.53
CA LEU A 449 -1.16 -7.15 30.28
C LEU A 449 -0.61 -7.95 31.46
N VAL A 450 -0.88 -7.51 32.68
CA VAL A 450 -0.31 -8.12 33.89
C VAL A 450 -1.43 -8.50 34.85
N SER A 451 -2.21 -7.53 35.31
CA SER A 451 -3.25 -7.77 36.30
C SER A 451 -4.38 -6.75 36.18
N GLY A 452 -5.55 -7.12 36.67
CA GLY A 452 -6.71 -6.26 36.65
C GLY A 452 -8.01 -7.03 36.87
N THR A 453 -9.08 -6.45 36.34
CA THR A 453 -10.40 -7.04 36.34
C THR A 453 -10.92 -7.10 34.91
N LEU A 454 -11.64 -8.17 34.61
CA LEU A 454 -12.27 -8.42 33.32
C LEU A 454 -13.72 -8.76 33.57
N LYS A 455 -14.63 -8.02 32.96
CA LYS A 455 -16.06 -8.31 32.96
C LYS A 455 -16.46 -8.87 31.61
N LEU A 456 -17.01 -10.07 31.65
CA LEU A 456 -17.52 -10.79 30.49
C LEU A 456 -18.96 -11.21 30.82
N MET A 457 -19.91 -10.71 30.04
CA MET A 457 -21.34 -10.85 30.33
C MET A 457 -21.67 -10.36 31.75
N ASN A 458 -22.26 -11.21 32.60
CA ASN A 458 -22.64 -10.90 33.98
C ASN A 458 -21.60 -11.37 35.01
N LYS A 459 -20.40 -11.77 34.58
CA LYS A 459 -19.34 -12.25 35.45
C LYS A 459 -18.14 -11.31 35.43
N THR A 460 -17.54 -11.12 36.59
CA THR A 460 -16.27 -10.41 36.76
C THR A 460 -15.20 -11.41 37.17
N TYR A 461 -14.09 -11.40 36.44
CA TYR A 461 -12.89 -12.18 36.69
C TYR A 461 -11.80 -11.23 37.16
N ASN A 462 -11.23 -11.50 38.33
CA ASN A 462 -9.98 -10.86 38.72
C ASN A 462 -8.85 -11.71 38.15
N PHE A 463 -7.83 -11.06 37.59
CA PHE A 463 -6.67 -11.77 37.07
C PHE A 463 -5.36 -11.14 37.52
N ASP A 464 -4.34 -11.97 37.65
CA ASP A 464 -2.95 -11.57 37.91
C ASP A 464 -1.98 -12.07 36.84
N GLU A 465 -0.69 -11.81 37.05
CA GLU A 465 0.36 -12.11 36.07
C GLU A 465 0.49 -13.60 35.76
N ASN A 466 0.12 -14.48 36.71
CA ASN A 466 0.18 -15.92 36.52
C ASN A 466 -1.00 -16.45 35.71
N GLN A 467 -1.97 -15.59 35.38
CA GLN A 467 -3.11 -15.90 34.52
C GLN A 467 -2.97 -15.27 33.13
N VAL A 468 -1.91 -14.53 32.84
CA VAL A 468 -1.64 -13.96 31.52
C VAL A 468 -0.47 -14.70 30.88
N ASN A 469 -0.70 -15.33 29.72
CA ASN A 469 0.30 -16.16 29.04
C ASN A 469 0.96 -17.19 29.98
N PRO A 470 0.18 -17.95 30.77
CA PRO A 470 0.72 -18.73 31.88
C PRO A 470 1.60 -19.87 31.38
N ILE A 471 2.66 -20.20 32.13
CA ILE A 471 3.48 -21.39 31.85
C ILE A 471 2.66 -22.66 32.15
N ASP A 472 1.88 -22.64 33.23
CA ASP A 472 0.95 -23.70 33.64
C ASP A 472 -0.50 -23.34 33.24
N TYR A 473 -1.08 -24.16 32.36
CA TYR A 473 -2.40 -23.97 31.77
C TYR A 473 -3.47 -24.94 32.33
N GLU A 474 -3.23 -25.56 33.49
CA GLU A 474 -4.24 -26.35 34.23
C GLU A 474 -5.27 -25.48 34.99
N GLN A 475 -5.11 -24.15 34.96
CA GLN A 475 -5.99 -23.22 35.65
C GLN A 475 -7.40 -23.18 35.04
N GLU A 476 -8.44 -22.89 35.85
CA GLU A 476 -9.84 -22.81 35.37
C GLU A 476 -9.99 -21.74 34.27
N PHE A 477 -9.28 -20.62 34.42
CA PHE A 477 -9.34 -19.46 33.52
C PHE A 477 -7.95 -18.82 33.37
N PHE A 478 -7.61 -18.46 32.13
CA PHE A 478 -6.45 -17.61 31.83
C PHE A 478 -6.67 -16.81 30.53
N ILE A 479 -5.81 -15.82 30.35
CA ILE A 479 -5.79 -14.91 29.22
C ILE A 479 -4.53 -15.19 28.39
N ILE A 480 -4.68 -15.37 27.09
CA ILE A 480 -3.56 -15.44 26.15
C ILE A 480 -3.54 -14.16 25.30
N THR A 481 -2.39 -13.51 25.25
CA THR A 481 -2.09 -12.44 24.29
C THR A 481 -1.25 -12.97 23.12
N PRO A 482 -1.14 -12.24 22.00
CA PRO A 482 -0.29 -12.64 20.89
C PRO A 482 1.21 -12.70 21.22
N PHE A 483 1.63 -12.26 22.41
CA PHE A 483 3.02 -12.30 22.86
C PHE A 483 3.46 -13.69 23.38
N ASP A 484 2.54 -14.65 23.42
CA ASP A 484 2.83 -16.05 23.72
C ASP A 484 3.31 -16.83 22.49
N THR A 485 4.28 -17.73 22.68
CA THR A 485 4.87 -18.55 21.62
C THR A 485 4.16 -19.89 21.39
N ASN A 486 3.37 -20.38 22.35
CA ASN A 486 2.76 -21.72 22.34
C ASN A 486 1.23 -21.66 22.46
N ILE A 487 0.62 -20.63 21.86
CA ILE A 487 -0.82 -20.37 21.95
C ILE A 487 -1.63 -21.64 21.67
N GLU A 488 -1.42 -22.27 20.52
CA GLU A 488 -2.22 -23.40 20.06
C GLU A 488 -2.20 -24.62 21.00
N GLU A 489 -1.09 -24.87 21.69
CA GLU A 489 -0.96 -25.97 22.67
C GLU A 489 -1.79 -25.68 23.92
N LYS A 490 -1.72 -24.43 24.43
CA LYS A 490 -2.46 -24.01 25.63
C LYS A 490 -3.98 -24.01 25.43
N LEU A 491 -4.44 -23.91 24.18
CA LEU A 491 -5.86 -23.91 23.83
C LEU A 491 -6.44 -25.34 23.73
N GLU A 492 -5.60 -26.37 23.75
CA GLU A 492 -6.03 -27.76 23.62
C GLU A 492 -6.96 -28.18 24.76
N ASN A 493 -8.05 -28.89 24.44
CA ASN A 493 -9.07 -29.37 25.39
C ASN A 493 -9.76 -28.27 26.23
N ARG A 494 -9.77 -27.02 25.76
CA ARG A 494 -10.39 -25.88 26.46
C ARG A 494 -11.37 -25.12 25.58
N PHE A 495 -12.26 -24.37 26.23
CA PHE A 495 -13.14 -23.42 25.56
C PHE A 495 -12.45 -22.07 25.41
N ASN A 496 -12.42 -21.55 24.20
CA ASN A 496 -11.62 -20.39 23.85
C ASN A 496 -12.51 -19.33 23.21
N LEU A 497 -12.47 -18.12 23.75
CA LEU A 497 -13.18 -16.95 23.23
C LEU A 497 -12.15 -15.94 22.70
N VAL A 498 -12.29 -15.55 21.44
CA VAL A 498 -11.33 -14.69 20.74
C VAL A 498 -11.87 -13.27 20.67
N PHE A 499 -11.11 -12.30 21.16
CA PHE A 499 -11.49 -10.88 21.18
C PHE A 499 -10.50 -10.03 20.40
N ILE A 500 -11.04 -9.08 19.62
CA ILE A 500 -10.30 -7.97 19.02
C ILE A 500 -11.03 -6.69 19.39
N ASN A 501 -10.30 -5.69 19.91
CA ASN A 501 -10.84 -4.42 20.39
C ASN A 501 -12.07 -4.61 21.30
N ASN A 502 -11.96 -5.56 22.23
CA ASN A 502 -13.00 -5.92 23.20
C ASN A 502 -14.29 -6.50 22.61
N ILE A 503 -14.33 -6.79 21.31
CA ILE A 503 -15.46 -7.41 20.62
C ILE A 503 -15.11 -8.86 20.30
N MET A 504 -15.97 -9.79 20.67
CA MET A 504 -15.78 -11.20 20.37
C MET A 504 -15.83 -11.42 18.85
N GLN A 505 -14.80 -12.08 18.31
CA GLN A 505 -14.68 -12.40 16.88
C GLN A 505 -14.93 -13.88 16.62
N ASP A 506 -14.68 -14.75 17.59
CA ASP A 506 -14.81 -16.19 17.43
C ASP A 506 -14.94 -16.90 18.78
N PHE A 507 -15.43 -18.14 18.75
CA PHE A 507 -15.30 -19.09 19.86
C PHE A 507 -15.12 -20.52 19.34
N PHE A 508 -14.37 -21.33 20.07
CA PHE A 508 -14.17 -22.73 19.71
C PHE A 508 -13.72 -23.56 20.92
N TYR A 509 -13.76 -24.89 20.75
CA TYR A 509 -13.17 -25.83 21.68
C TYR A 509 -11.93 -26.47 21.06
N GLY A 510 -10.84 -26.55 21.82
CA GLY A 510 -9.59 -27.19 21.39
C GLY A 510 -8.68 -26.27 20.57
N ARG A 511 -7.76 -26.87 19.81
CA ARG A 511 -6.68 -26.18 19.09
C ARG A 511 -7.18 -25.49 17.82
N ARG A 512 -6.80 -24.22 17.63
CA ARG A 512 -7.09 -23.46 16.41
C ARG A 512 -6.13 -22.29 16.21
N GLN A 513 -5.93 -21.88 14.95
CA GLN A 513 -5.18 -20.67 14.64
C GLN A 513 -5.97 -19.43 15.10
N VAL A 514 -5.30 -18.52 15.82
CA VAL A 514 -5.89 -17.26 16.29
C VAL A 514 -5.32 -16.06 15.53
N PRO A 515 -6.08 -14.96 15.38
CA PRO A 515 -5.54 -13.75 14.76
C PRO A 515 -4.33 -13.22 15.54
N PRO A 516 -3.30 -12.69 14.86
CA PRO A 516 -2.09 -12.18 15.51
C PRO A 516 -2.31 -10.91 16.35
N THR A 517 -3.53 -10.39 16.37
CA THR A 517 -3.95 -9.20 17.10
C THR A 517 -5.03 -9.49 18.14
N ALA A 518 -5.35 -10.76 18.39
CA ALA A 518 -6.45 -11.14 19.27
C ALA A 518 -5.97 -11.50 20.68
N ILE A 519 -6.83 -11.22 21.66
CA ILE A 519 -6.73 -11.79 22.99
C ILE A 519 -7.67 -12.98 23.08
N VAL A 520 -7.21 -14.06 23.71
CA VAL A 520 -8.00 -15.26 23.92
C VAL A 520 -8.29 -15.42 25.40
N LEU A 521 -9.56 -15.54 25.75
CA LEU A 521 -9.99 -15.97 27.07
C LEU A 521 -10.21 -17.49 27.02
N SER A 522 -9.44 -18.24 27.81
CA SER A 522 -9.48 -19.70 27.79
C SER A 522 -10.01 -20.27 29.11
N PHE A 523 -10.99 -21.14 29.01
CA PHE A 523 -11.72 -21.73 30.12
C PHE A 523 -11.66 -23.25 30.07
N GLU A 524 -11.48 -23.89 31.22
CA GLU A 524 -11.60 -25.35 31.34
C GLU A 524 -13.06 -25.77 31.09
N ASN A 525 -14.00 -25.06 31.72
CA ASN A 525 -15.43 -25.28 31.59
C ASN A 525 -16.15 -23.95 31.31
N PHE A 526 -16.84 -23.86 30.17
CA PHE A 526 -17.61 -22.67 29.79
C PHE A 526 -19.04 -23.04 29.37
N ASN A 527 -20.03 -22.33 29.92
CA ASN A 527 -21.43 -22.59 29.60
C ASN A 527 -21.90 -21.72 28.44
N PHE A 528 -21.93 -22.29 27.23
CA PHE A 528 -22.35 -21.59 26.01
C PHE A 528 -23.78 -21.09 26.00
N ASN A 529 -24.67 -21.64 26.84
CA ASN A 529 -26.04 -21.13 26.96
C ASN A 529 -26.09 -19.69 27.50
N GLN A 530 -24.94 -19.14 27.93
CA GLN A 530 -24.80 -17.73 28.30
C GLN A 530 -24.56 -16.82 27.09
N LEU A 531 -24.12 -17.36 25.94
CA LEU A 531 -23.89 -16.62 24.69
C LEU A 531 -25.18 -16.56 23.84
N ASN A 532 -26.29 -16.12 24.43
CA ASN A 532 -27.61 -16.10 23.75
C ASN A 532 -27.66 -15.19 22.50
N ASN A 533 -26.65 -14.33 22.29
CA ASN A 533 -26.50 -13.57 21.06
C ASN A 533 -25.01 -13.24 20.80
N PHE A 534 -24.38 -13.97 19.87
CA PHE A 534 -22.95 -13.84 19.53
C PHE A 534 -22.55 -12.40 19.20
N ASP A 535 -23.39 -11.67 18.44
CA ASP A 535 -23.11 -10.30 17.96
C ASP A 535 -23.07 -9.24 19.07
N SER A 536 -23.41 -9.61 20.31
CA SER A 536 -23.50 -8.70 21.46
C SER A 536 -22.45 -8.94 22.55
N VAL A 537 -21.53 -9.89 22.34
CA VAL A 537 -20.57 -10.26 23.38
C VAL A 537 -19.35 -9.34 23.33
N SER A 538 -19.27 -8.45 24.31
CA SER A 538 -18.12 -7.59 24.56
C SER A 538 -17.41 -7.95 25.87
N MET A 539 -16.13 -7.63 25.92
CA MET A 539 -15.28 -7.70 27.11
C MET A 539 -15.05 -6.28 27.63
N GLU A 540 -15.21 -6.05 28.93
CA GLU A 540 -14.75 -4.83 29.58
C GLU A 540 -13.54 -5.20 30.43
N ILE A 541 -12.39 -4.57 30.19
CA ILE A 541 -11.17 -4.80 30.97
C ILE A 541 -10.79 -3.52 31.69
N ASN A 542 -10.36 -3.64 32.94
CA ASN A 542 -9.83 -2.55 33.74
C ASN A 542 -8.52 -3.04 34.36
N MET A 543 -7.40 -2.55 33.84
CA MET A 543 -6.07 -2.99 34.24
C MET A 543 -5.53 -2.14 35.39
N ASN A 544 -4.67 -2.74 36.20
CA ASN A 544 -3.89 -1.99 37.17
C ASN A 544 -2.96 -0.99 36.46
N ARG A 545 -2.61 0.12 37.13
CA ARG A 545 -1.68 1.13 36.58
C ARG A 545 -0.35 0.51 36.14
N PRO A 546 0.36 1.09 35.17
CA PRO A 546 1.72 0.69 34.86
C PRO A 546 2.64 0.84 36.08
N GLU A 547 3.50 -0.16 36.33
CA GLU A 547 4.32 -0.23 37.55
C GLU A 547 5.20 1.02 37.73
N LYS A 548 5.83 1.45 36.64
CA LYS A 548 6.77 2.57 36.58
C LYS A 548 6.13 3.96 36.61
N ILE A 549 4.80 4.05 36.52
CA ILE A 549 4.07 5.32 36.61
C ILE A 549 3.46 5.44 38.00
N SER A 550 3.76 6.54 38.69
CA SER A 550 3.20 6.80 40.01
C SER A 550 1.67 6.88 39.96
N LYS A 551 1.00 6.49 41.04
CA LYS A 551 -0.46 6.51 41.11
C LYS A 551 -1.02 7.92 40.81
N SER A 552 -0.45 8.96 41.41
CA SER A 552 -0.91 10.34 41.21
C SER A 552 -0.78 10.80 39.75
N LEU A 553 0.24 10.34 39.03
CA LEU A 553 0.42 10.68 37.62
C LEU A 553 -0.57 9.89 36.75
N TRP A 554 -0.77 8.59 37.03
CA TRP A 554 -1.71 7.75 36.30
C TRP A 554 -3.16 8.21 36.48
N ASP A 555 -3.55 8.59 37.71
CA ASP A 555 -4.89 9.11 38.01
C ASP A 555 -5.22 10.40 37.22
N ASN A 556 -4.20 11.10 36.71
CA ASN A 556 -4.35 12.28 35.86
C ASN A 556 -4.34 11.96 34.36
N VAL A 557 -4.08 10.72 33.94
CA VAL A 557 -4.08 10.32 32.53
C VAL A 557 -5.53 10.25 32.04
N ILE A 558 -5.84 11.02 31.00
CA ILE A 558 -7.16 11.03 30.36
C ILE A 558 -7.22 10.09 29.16
N ILE A 559 -6.09 9.90 28.49
CA ILE A 559 -5.94 9.05 27.31
C ILE A 559 -4.58 8.38 27.36
N ALA A 560 -4.49 7.10 27.03
CA ALA A 560 -3.22 6.47 26.71
C ALA A 560 -3.36 5.57 25.48
N ALA A 561 -2.39 5.63 24.56
CA ALA A 561 -2.43 4.89 23.31
C ALA A 561 -1.08 4.25 23.02
N GLY A 562 -1.06 2.94 22.80
CA GLY A 562 0.12 2.11 22.62
C GLY A 562 0.25 1.45 21.25
N GLY A 563 1.39 0.82 21.03
CA GLY A 563 1.78 0.28 19.73
C GLY A 563 2.93 1.04 19.08
N GLY A 564 3.53 2.01 19.77
CA GLY A 564 4.73 2.73 19.33
C GLY A 564 6.01 1.97 19.68
N THR A 565 7.15 2.53 19.27
CA THR A 565 8.47 1.96 19.56
C THR A 565 9.38 2.98 20.22
N PHE A 566 10.00 2.67 21.36
CA PHE A 566 11.01 3.57 21.92
C PHE A 566 12.27 3.59 21.03
N LEU A 567 12.70 4.79 20.66
CA LEU A 567 13.98 5.04 20.00
C LEU A 567 15.02 5.55 21.00
N TYR A 568 14.57 6.38 21.95
CA TYR A 568 15.40 6.95 23.01
C TYR A 568 14.60 6.95 24.31
N LYS A 569 15.23 6.55 25.41
CA LYS A 569 14.61 6.51 26.73
C LYS A 569 15.67 6.49 27.82
N ASP A 570 15.43 7.14 28.96
CA ASP A 570 16.30 7.12 30.14
C ASP A 570 17.75 7.53 29.81
N GLY A 571 17.93 8.50 28.90
CA GLY A 571 19.26 8.94 28.48
C GLY A 571 19.98 8.02 27.48
N VAL A 572 19.31 6.97 26.97
CA VAL A 572 19.92 5.94 26.12
C VAL A 572 19.29 5.93 24.74
N ASN A 573 20.12 6.03 23.69
CA ASN A 573 19.73 5.75 22.32
C ASN A 573 19.61 4.22 22.13
N LEU A 574 18.38 3.71 22.08
CA LEU A 574 18.07 2.28 21.97
C LEU A 574 18.34 1.73 20.57
N VAL A 575 18.41 2.60 19.56
CA VAL A 575 18.53 2.23 18.15
C VAL A 575 19.86 2.63 17.52
N LYS A 576 20.85 3.04 18.32
CA LYS A 576 22.19 3.49 17.90
C LYS A 576 22.88 2.53 16.91
N THR A 577 22.64 1.24 17.05
CA THR A 577 23.19 0.20 16.18
C THR A 577 22.09 -0.80 15.83
N ASN A 578 22.28 -1.59 14.77
CA ASN A 578 21.35 -2.68 14.45
C ASN A 578 21.20 -3.67 15.63
N THR A 579 22.29 -3.97 16.34
CA THR A 579 22.26 -4.86 17.51
C THR A 579 21.44 -4.30 18.67
N SER A 580 21.59 -3.00 18.98
CA SER A 580 20.80 -2.37 20.06
C SER A 580 19.33 -2.27 19.67
N LEU A 581 19.05 -1.94 18.41
CA LEU A 581 17.70 -1.92 17.84
C LEU A 581 17.02 -3.28 18.02
N LEU A 582 17.65 -4.37 17.56
CA LEU A 582 17.06 -5.71 17.66
C LEU A 582 16.77 -6.10 19.11
N LYS A 583 17.71 -5.83 20.03
CA LYS A 583 17.50 -6.09 21.47
C LYS A 583 16.34 -5.28 22.05
N SER A 584 16.19 -4.02 21.66
CA SER A 584 15.08 -3.18 22.12
C SER A 584 13.74 -3.68 21.57
N PHE A 585 13.73 -4.01 20.28
CA PHE A 585 12.53 -4.44 19.56
C PHE A 585 12.08 -5.83 20.01
N GLU A 586 13.00 -6.70 20.39
CA GLU A 586 12.71 -7.99 21.04
C GLU A 586 11.97 -7.78 22.36
N LYS A 587 12.47 -6.88 23.23
CA LYS A 587 11.86 -6.56 24.53
C LYS A 587 10.46 -5.96 24.41
N GLU A 588 10.21 -5.19 23.37
CA GLU A 588 8.89 -4.61 23.08
C GLU A 588 7.95 -5.59 22.37
N GLY A 589 8.44 -6.75 21.94
CA GLY A 589 7.68 -7.76 21.21
C GLY A 589 7.49 -7.45 19.72
N TRP A 590 8.24 -6.50 19.14
CA TRP A 590 8.21 -6.23 17.69
C TRP A 590 8.75 -7.37 16.84
N LEU A 591 9.70 -8.15 17.39
CA LEU A 591 10.28 -9.32 16.73
C LEU A 591 9.49 -10.62 16.98
N HIS A 592 8.42 -10.57 17.79
CA HIS A 592 7.59 -11.74 18.04
C HIS A 592 6.87 -12.16 16.75
N GLU A 593 6.73 -13.47 16.49
CA GLU A 593 6.19 -13.98 15.24
C GLU A 593 4.80 -13.41 14.92
N ASN A 594 3.91 -13.35 15.92
CA ASN A 594 2.57 -12.77 15.75
C ASN A 594 2.63 -11.25 15.53
N SER A 595 3.59 -10.56 16.15
CA SER A 595 3.79 -9.13 15.88
C SER A 595 4.20 -8.91 14.43
N LEU A 596 5.10 -9.73 13.90
CA LEU A 596 5.52 -9.65 12.50
C LEU A 596 4.37 -9.92 11.52
N LYS A 597 3.45 -10.83 11.86
CA LYS A 597 2.24 -11.12 11.06
C LYS A 597 1.20 -9.98 11.07
N SER A 598 1.32 -9.01 11.97
CA SER A 598 0.40 -7.88 12.10
C SER A 598 1.01 -6.54 11.66
N GLN A 599 2.18 -6.57 11.00
CA GLN A 599 2.89 -5.38 10.53
C GLN A 599 2.92 -5.30 9.01
N GLU A 600 2.40 -4.22 8.43
CA GLU A 600 2.69 -3.89 7.02
C GLU A 600 4.07 -3.27 6.85
N THR A 601 4.43 -2.37 7.77
CA THR A 601 5.72 -1.68 7.79
C THR A 601 6.69 -2.50 8.59
N ILE A 602 7.75 -3.00 7.95
CA ILE A 602 8.81 -3.68 8.68
C ILE A 602 9.62 -2.66 9.47
N VAL A 603 9.41 -2.68 10.79
CA VAL A 603 10.11 -1.78 11.71
C VAL A 603 11.50 -2.31 12.07
N HIS A 604 11.72 -3.62 12.08
CA HIS A 604 12.97 -4.20 12.57
C HIS A 604 14.14 -4.18 11.57
N GLU A 605 13.89 -3.76 10.33
CA GLU A 605 14.94 -3.60 9.34
C GLU A 605 15.69 -2.27 9.53
N PHE A 606 17.01 -2.32 9.45
CA PHE A 606 17.90 -1.16 9.53
C PHE A 606 17.90 -0.36 8.23
N VAL A 607 16.72 0.02 7.75
CA VAL A 607 16.48 0.65 6.44
C VAL A 607 15.83 2.01 6.58
N ARG A 608 16.14 2.88 5.60
CA ARG A 608 15.52 4.20 5.49
C ARG A 608 14.07 4.08 5.03
N GLY A 609 13.22 4.92 5.59
CA GLY A 609 11.83 5.06 5.15
C GLY A 609 11.17 6.29 5.76
N PRO A 610 9.91 6.57 5.38
CA PRO A 610 9.14 7.61 6.04
C PRO A 610 8.90 7.22 7.50
N ARG A 611 9.10 8.17 8.42
CA ARG A 611 8.97 7.97 9.87
C ARG A 611 8.22 9.15 10.49
N SER A 612 7.48 8.88 11.54
CA SER A 612 6.94 9.92 12.40
C SER A 612 7.28 9.59 13.84
N VAL A 613 7.68 10.60 14.60
CA VAL A 613 8.08 10.44 15.99
C VAL A 613 7.49 11.54 16.85
N ILE A 614 7.24 11.18 18.10
CA ILE A 614 6.86 12.09 19.17
C ILE A 614 7.82 11.88 20.33
N GLY A 615 8.27 12.98 20.93
CA GLY A 615 9.20 12.95 22.04
C GLY A 615 8.98 14.11 22.99
N LYS A 616 9.77 14.11 24.05
CA LYS A 616 9.77 15.16 25.06
C LYS A 616 11.19 15.46 25.51
N THR A 617 11.50 16.72 25.79
CA THR A 617 12.74 17.11 26.46
C THR A 617 12.57 17.06 27.98
N VAL A 618 13.69 17.01 28.71
CA VAL A 618 13.72 17.14 30.18
C VAL A 618 13.16 18.50 30.62
N SER A 619 13.30 19.53 29.78
CA SER A 619 12.69 20.86 30.00
C SER A 619 11.18 20.90 29.76
N GLY A 620 10.57 19.84 29.23
CA GLY A 620 9.13 19.70 29.02
C GLY A 620 8.63 20.12 27.65
N GLU A 621 9.50 20.48 26.71
CA GLU A 621 9.11 20.77 25.32
C GLU A 621 8.70 19.47 24.62
N MET A 622 7.55 19.50 23.93
CA MET A 622 7.10 18.38 23.11
C MET A 622 7.70 18.47 21.72
N LEU A 623 8.23 17.36 21.22
CA LEU A 623 8.89 17.26 19.93
C LEU A 623 8.06 16.41 18.98
N LEU A 624 7.64 17.00 17.86
CA LEU A 624 6.82 16.33 16.83
C LEU A 624 7.58 16.37 15.50
N TYR A 625 7.94 15.22 14.96
CA TYR A 625 8.69 15.16 13.70
C TYR A 625 8.08 14.17 12.74
N SER A 626 8.05 14.53 11.46
CA SER A 626 7.75 13.60 10.37
C SER A 626 8.77 13.74 9.24
N PHE A 627 9.31 12.60 8.83
CA PHE A 627 10.30 12.45 7.78
C PHE A 627 9.62 11.85 6.56
N SER A 628 9.74 12.55 5.43
CA SER A 628 9.30 12.05 4.13
C SER A 628 10.22 10.92 3.67
N GLY A 629 9.75 10.03 2.82
CA GLY A 629 10.57 8.95 2.26
C GLY A 629 9.84 8.23 1.13
N ARG A 630 10.53 7.34 0.41
CA ARG A 630 9.96 6.63 -0.77
C ARG A 630 9.39 7.57 -1.84
N ILE A 631 10.01 8.74 -1.97
CA ILE A 631 9.69 9.73 -3.00
C ILE A 631 10.98 10.10 -3.74
N ASN A 632 10.87 10.62 -4.96
CA ASN A 632 12.03 10.84 -5.84
C ASN A 632 13.16 11.68 -5.20
N ASN A 633 12.80 12.57 -4.28
CA ASN A 633 13.69 13.49 -3.56
C ASN A 633 13.85 13.13 -2.07
N SER A 634 13.34 11.99 -1.59
CA SER A 634 13.64 11.52 -0.25
C SER A 634 13.58 10.01 -0.08
N GLU A 635 14.68 9.44 0.40
CA GLU A 635 14.79 8.02 0.76
C GLU A 635 14.20 7.74 2.15
N GLY A 636 13.96 8.78 2.95
CA GLY A 636 13.61 8.66 4.36
C GLY A 636 14.80 8.52 5.29
N VAL A 637 14.54 8.05 6.50
CA VAL A 637 15.52 7.94 7.59
C VAL A 637 15.45 6.58 8.26
N ARG A 638 16.61 6.13 8.74
CA ARG A 638 16.69 5.04 9.72
C ARG A 638 16.40 5.59 11.12
N PHE A 639 16.11 4.69 12.07
CA PHE A 639 15.80 5.10 13.44
C PHE A 639 16.99 5.73 14.18
N ASP A 640 18.22 5.25 13.96
CA ASP A 640 19.43 5.90 14.49
C ASP A 640 19.57 7.33 13.97
N GLU A 641 19.33 7.54 12.68
CA GLU A 641 19.40 8.86 12.04
C GLU A 641 18.36 9.83 12.60
N VAL A 642 17.16 9.34 12.97
CA VAL A 642 16.14 10.16 13.66
C VAL A 642 16.64 10.63 15.01
N VAL A 643 17.19 9.72 15.83
CA VAL A 643 17.67 10.07 17.18
C VAL A 643 18.87 11.01 17.10
N ASP A 644 19.83 10.73 16.21
CA ASP A 644 21.01 11.58 16.00
C ASP A 644 20.61 12.99 15.53
N HIS A 645 19.61 13.07 14.65
CA HIS A 645 19.06 14.33 14.19
C HIS A 645 18.45 15.14 15.33
N ILE A 646 17.56 14.54 16.12
CA ILE A 646 16.89 15.23 17.23
C ILE A 646 17.90 15.61 18.31
N LEU A 647 18.84 14.73 18.68
CA LEU A 647 19.90 15.04 19.63
C LEU A 647 20.88 16.11 19.14
N SER A 648 20.96 16.36 17.83
CA SER A 648 21.76 17.48 17.30
C SER A 648 21.16 18.84 17.66
N GLU A 649 19.83 18.91 17.78
CA GLU A 649 19.05 20.12 18.07
C GLU A 649 18.69 20.24 19.58
N TYR A 650 18.37 19.11 20.23
CA TYR A 650 17.87 19.04 21.60
C TYR A 650 18.75 18.08 22.42
N LYS A 651 19.71 18.63 23.18
CA LYS A 651 20.67 17.85 23.99
C LYS A 651 20.05 17.24 25.24
N ASP A 652 18.94 17.80 25.69
CA ASP A 652 18.18 17.40 26.87
C ASP A 652 16.97 16.53 26.51
N LEU A 653 17.05 15.71 25.46
CA LEU A 653 16.01 14.74 25.11
C LEU A 653 15.77 13.76 26.28
N ASP A 654 14.51 13.61 26.71
CA ASP A 654 14.09 12.69 27.77
C ASP A 654 13.74 11.32 27.17
N TRP A 655 12.74 11.32 26.28
CA TRP A 655 12.31 10.13 25.55
C TRP A 655 11.84 10.46 24.13
N LEU A 656 11.86 9.45 23.27
CA LEU A 656 11.40 9.54 21.89
C LEU A 656 10.76 8.22 21.46
N VAL A 657 9.53 8.29 20.96
CA VAL A 657 8.73 7.16 20.48
C VAL A 657 8.46 7.32 18.98
N ASN A 658 8.70 6.26 18.23
CA ASN A 658 8.28 6.13 16.84
C ASN A 658 6.81 5.68 16.73
N LEU A 659 6.10 6.33 15.81
CA LEU A 659 4.70 6.12 15.47
C LEU A 659 4.56 5.32 14.17
N ASP A 660 3.35 5.27 13.60
CA ASP A 660 3.16 4.61 12.30
C ASP A 660 3.97 5.31 11.19
N GLY A 661 4.61 4.51 10.36
CA GLY A 661 5.54 4.93 9.33
C GLY A 661 4.91 4.95 7.93
N GLY A 662 5.77 4.89 6.92
CA GLY A 662 5.33 4.67 5.53
C GLY A 662 4.40 5.79 5.03
N ALA A 663 3.31 5.43 4.37
CA ALA A 663 2.38 6.43 3.83
C ALA A 663 1.58 7.16 4.91
N SER A 664 1.57 6.65 6.14
CA SER A 664 0.92 7.33 7.27
C SER A 664 1.74 8.51 7.79
N SER A 665 3.06 8.53 7.53
CA SER A 665 3.97 9.56 8.04
C SER A 665 3.63 10.96 7.50
N CYS A 666 2.97 11.74 8.35
CA CYS A 666 2.56 13.10 8.03
C CYS A 666 2.50 13.95 9.29
N ILE A 667 3.04 15.16 9.20
CA ILE A 667 2.79 16.26 10.12
C ILE A 667 2.14 17.41 9.33
N GLY A 668 1.12 18.03 9.92
CA GLY A 668 0.31 19.06 9.26
C GLY A 668 0.06 20.24 10.19
N TYR A 669 -0.12 21.42 9.61
CA TYR A 669 -0.63 22.59 10.30
C TYR A 669 -2.03 22.89 9.79
N VAL A 670 -2.93 23.20 10.72
CA VAL A 670 -4.32 23.54 10.42
C VAL A 670 -4.58 24.94 10.92
N ASN A 671 -5.18 25.77 10.06
CA ASN A 671 -5.65 27.10 10.43
C ASN A 671 -7.07 27.30 9.92
N ASP A 672 -8.03 27.48 10.84
CA ASP A 672 -9.45 27.70 10.54
C ASP A 672 -10.00 26.68 9.53
N GLY A 673 -9.72 25.40 9.80
CA GLY A 673 -10.14 24.25 9.00
C GLY A 673 -9.34 23.99 7.72
N VAL A 674 -8.39 24.85 7.36
CA VAL A 674 -7.48 24.63 6.23
C VAL A 674 -6.29 23.78 6.66
N PHE A 675 -6.20 22.56 6.16
CA PHE A 675 -5.10 21.63 6.44
C PHE A 675 -3.95 21.78 5.44
N THR A 676 -2.74 22.02 5.95
CA THR A 676 -1.50 22.13 5.18
C THR A 676 -0.51 21.05 5.62
N GLU A 677 -0.13 20.15 4.72
CA GLU A 677 0.96 19.19 4.95
C GLU A 677 2.29 19.95 5.08
N LEU A 678 3.05 19.66 6.15
CA LEU A 678 4.35 20.27 6.40
C LEU A 678 5.52 19.42 5.86
N ASN A 679 5.31 18.12 5.70
CA ASN A 679 6.22 17.20 4.99
C ASN A 679 5.54 16.65 3.71
N ILE A 680 6.22 15.78 2.95
CA ILE A 680 5.66 15.14 1.76
C ILE A 680 5.35 13.67 2.06
N PRO A 681 4.08 13.31 2.39
CA PRO A 681 3.69 11.92 2.54
C PRO A 681 3.90 11.12 1.26
N CYS A 682 4.30 9.85 1.37
CA CYS A 682 4.39 8.99 0.20
C CYS A 682 2.99 8.49 -0.24
N ALA A 683 2.86 8.07 -1.49
CA ALA A 683 1.60 7.53 -2.00
C ALA A 683 1.22 6.21 -1.32
N SER A 684 -0.09 5.93 -1.27
CA SER A 684 -0.64 4.62 -0.89
C SER A 684 -1.83 4.25 -1.78
N LYS A 685 -2.63 3.25 -1.35
CA LYS A 685 -3.91 2.97 -2.02
C LYS A 685 -4.96 4.07 -1.81
N TYR A 686 -4.80 4.91 -0.79
CA TYR A 686 -5.79 5.91 -0.39
C TYR A 686 -5.39 7.36 -0.69
N ASN A 687 -4.16 7.61 -1.16
CA ASN A 687 -3.66 8.98 -1.37
C ASN A 687 -2.55 9.03 -2.43
N ALA A 688 -2.48 10.17 -3.12
CA ALA A 688 -1.32 10.54 -3.93
C ALA A 688 -0.16 11.04 -3.06
N THR A 689 1.04 11.07 -3.64
CA THR A 689 2.22 11.68 -2.98
C THR A 689 1.96 13.15 -2.65
N GLY A 690 2.34 13.58 -1.43
CA GLY A 690 2.13 14.94 -0.94
C GLY A 690 0.78 15.19 -0.28
N MET A 691 -0.12 14.20 -0.26
CA MET A 691 -1.40 14.30 0.44
C MET A 691 -1.41 13.38 1.65
N VAL A 692 -1.92 13.87 2.77
CA VAL A 692 -2.15 13.03 3.95
C VAL A 692 -3.13 11.89 3.62
N ARG A 693 -2.80 10.66 4.03
CA ARG A 693 -3.70 9.51 3.87
C ARG A 693 -4.74 9.45 5.00
N PRO A 694 -5.87 8.76 4.78
CA PRO A 694 -6.74 8.35 5.87
C PRO A 694 -5.99 7.36 6.77
N VAL A 695 -6.11 7.56 8.08
CA VAL A 695 -5.43 6.77 9.11
C VAL A 695 -6.43 6.33 10.16
N ASN A 696 -6.05 5.30 10.93
CA ASN A 696 -6.88 4.83 12.03
C ASN A 696 -6.85 5.77 13.24
N SER A 697 -5.71 6.43 13.48
CA SER A 697 -5.54 7.33 14.62
C SER A 697 -4.56 8.46 14.33
N PHE A 698 -4.69 9.58 15.06
CA PHE A 698 -3.76 10.71 15.01
C PHE A 698 -3.84 11.60 16.26
N PHE A 699 -2.75 12.31 16.52
CA PHE A 699 -2.67 13.33 17.56
C PHE A 699 -3.07 14.71 17.00
N VAL A 700 -3.78 15.47 17.82
CA VAL A 700 -4.19 16.85 17.53
C VAL A 700 -3.72 17.74 18.66
N PHE A 701 -2.84 18.69 18.35
CA PHE A 701 -2.32 19.66 19.30
C PHE A 701 -2.96 21.01 19.00
N ARG A 702 -3.91 21.44 19.82
CA ARG A 702 -4.52 22.76 19.69
C ARG A 702 -3.59 23.79 20.30
N LEU A 703 -3.24 24.80 19.51
CA LEU A 703 -2.35 25.87 19.92
C LEU A 703 -3.17 26.98 20.57
N LYS A 704 -2.60 27.68 21.56
CA LYS A 704 -3.17 28.93 22.04
C LYS A 704 -3.07 29.94 20.91
N SER A 705 -4.22 30.38 20.39
CA SER A 705 -4.28 31.37 19.31
C SER A 705 -3.32 32.49 19.65
N HIS A 706 -2.27 32.63 18.85
CA HIS A 706 -1.51 33.86 18.86
C HIS A 706 -2.44 34.84 18.16
N THR A 707 -3.29 35.53 18.92
CA THR A 707 -3.89 36.76 18.43
C THR A 707 -2.71 37.55 17.89
N LEU A 708 -2.58 37.60 16.57
CA LEU A 708 -1.64 38.45 15.86
C LEU A 708 -1.89 39.83 16.47
N LYS A 709 -0.97 40.25 17.33
CA LYS A 709 -1.00 41.59 17.92
C LYS A 709 -0.73 42.61 16.83
#